data_AF-A0A9E2IAM8-F1
#
_entry.id   AF-A0A9E2IAM8-F1
#
_cell.length_a   1.000
_cell.length_b   1.000
_cell.length_c   1.000
_cell.angle_alpha   90.00
_cell.angle_beta   90.00
_cell.angle_gamma   90.00
#
_symmetry.space_group_name_H-M   'P 1'
#
loop_
_entity.id
_entity.type
_entity.pdbx_description
1 polymer ?
#
loop_
_entity_poly.entity_id
_entity_poly.type
_entity_poly.pdbx_seq_one_letter_code
_entity_poly.pdbx_strand_id
1 'polypeptide(L)'
;MVSKRWKGFTLIELLITIAIIAIIVVVVFVALDPITRFQEARDARRVEDIDAIVQSIYLYQVDNGGQLPNGVDANWRMLGTNNAGCDIDCGGLNLEESCLDLTNVLSAYLPKIPKDPEVGSDEKTYYAVSVNDTQINAVNCYTGQVGSLPSYSEYPGSTDFTSVPDLTAVDNMTLANAHGSIEFPNGYTVNASGEDYDSNVQIGEGFISVNPANLDASFNSAVTLSFNNINCPTDIYYAADVYGSSAEVVNNGAVCNGGTVPSCTNITCNAGTIRFSAEHFSSYAVPLDPVEENNIDLEEGLVAYWNMNENIGASIADSSGNNNAGIIDGAEWTDGREGSGLDFDGSGGHVLVDNSDSLNITEDEITLSVWFKKSDLSDGGAFIFKNSQYFLWIDSNGKVNFILYKPNWTEVSLEWVDRINDTDWHHVVALYDGEAMKIYIDNQELASLETNGNIQSRTNDVRIGSQNDTLNEFDGLLDTIRIYDRAVSLEEIDALYNEVGELVVNEDNEAQAPQLLVALEENQVNRSFPVFPEIDRLSNIITNMTYGIGTNLNENYNGTNDIDQVMIRGEINGNISLFQGQDRLYIERDVNGIIDMGDGADMCEIDRYVNRDIILGDGDDKLDVERDVNGSIVAGLGNDTLYLNRSVNRSIDLGEGHDILKIGRDFNNTLIAGTGNDYIQVAREVNNVMNLGDGDDFFEALHHVYASIQAGEGNDTLFLSKQLTQPVTLGTGNDFLRIGSNVYNTIDGGEGVDSIELLDYTKLNYDNNNKDNIRNRVLNFENIKFSDGEVIGNAEVFDGNIVEASYTLQFRATLNDLDGSESLSNITLSNLPASVVAVKNDQGVEVAGDGNGNYVFVVNSGELLEITLESTDILDGSEGFVTSISSIENNGGATASTIINGIGIHLGNQ
;
A
#
# COMPACT_ATOMS: atom_id res chain seq x y z
N MET A 1 -1.53 -72.96 -20.31
CA MET A 1 -0.84 -72.70 -19.03
C MET A 1 0.63 -72.43 -19.31
N VAL A 2 1.08 -71.18 -19.20
CA VAL A 2 2.50 -70.83 -19.12
C VAL A 2 2.64 -69.87 -17.95
N SER A 3 3.24 -70.34 -16.85
CA SER A 3 3.47 -69.55 -15.64
C SER A 3 4.70 -68.66 -15.84
N LYS A 4 4.49 -67.33 -15.86
CA LYS A 4 5.57 -66.33 -15.81
C LYS A 4 6.25 -66.41 -14.43
N ARG A 5 7.55 -66.77 -14.40
CA ARG A 5 8.38 -66.69 -13.19
C ARG A 5 8.85 -65.25 -13.01
N TRP A 6 8.44 -64.62 -11.92
CA TRP A 6 8.91 -63.31 -11.50
C TRP A 6 10.34 -63.50 -10.94
N LYS A 7 11.31 -62.78 -11.51
CA LYS A 7 12.68 -62.76 -10.97
C LYS A 7 12.63 -61.97 -9.66
N GLY A 8 12.83 -62.65 -8.54
CA GLY A 8 13.02 -61.99 -7.25
C GLY A 8 14.33 -61.21 -7.22
N PHE A 9 14.38 -60.16 -6.41
CA PHE A 9 15.57 -59.36 -6.15
C PHE A 9 16.76 -60.25 -5.80
N THR A 10 17.90 -59.96 -6.41
CA THR A 10 19.12 -60.67 -6.10
C THR A 10 19.66 -60.18 -4.76
N LEU A 11 20.32 -61.08 -4.03
CA LEU A 11 20.87 -60.78 -2.71
C LEU A 11 21.91 -59.65 -2.76
N ILE A 12 22.51 -59.42 -3.93
CA ILE A 12 23.50 -58.36 -4.16
C ILE A 12 22.83 -56.99 -4.35
N GLU A 13 21.68 -56.92 -5.01
CA GLU A 13 20.91 -55.67 -5.15
C GLU A 13 20.44 -55.18 -3.77
N LEU A 14 19.94 -56.09 -2.93
CA LEU A 14 19.53 -55.75 -1.56
C LEU A 14 20.69 -55.18 -0.73
N LEU A 15 21.88 -55.77 -0.88
CA LEU A 15 23.08 -55.36 -0.12
C LEU A 15 23.59 -53.99 -0.58
N ILE A 16 23.53 -53.71 -1.89
CA ILE A 16 23.89 -52.41 -2.47
C ILE A 16 22.88 -51.34 -2.01
N THR A 17 21.58 -51.63 -2.03
CA THR A 17 20.56 -50.68 -1.57
C THR A 17 20.74 -50.31 -0.10
N ILE A 18 21.02 -51.29 0.77
CA ILE A 18 21.28 -51.03 2.20
C ILE A 18 22.56 -50.19 2.38
N ALA A 19 23.61 -50.45 1.60
CA ALA A 19 24.84 -49.67 1.66
C ALA A 19 24.62 -48.22 1.20
N ILE A 20 23.85 -48.00 0.13
CA ILE A 20 23.51 -46.66 -0.36
C ILE A 20 22.65 -45.92 0.67
N ILE A 21 21.64 -46.57 1.25
CA ILE A 21 20.81 -45.98 2.30
C ILE A 21 21.66 -45.59 3.51
N ALA A 22 22.60 -46.44 3.93
CA ALA A 22 23.50 -46.10 5.05
C ALA A 22 24.39 -44.88 4.76
N ILE A 23 24.89 -44.74 3.53
CA ILE A 23 25.68 -43.58 3.11
C ILE A 23 24.82 -42.32 3.06
N ILE A 24 23.61 -42.41 2.48
CA ILE A 24 22.68 -41.28 2.40
C ILE A 24 22.29 -40.81 3.80
N VAL A 25 21.98 -41.73 4.73
CA VAL A 25 21.65 -41.36 6.12
C VAL A 25 22.80 -40.64 6.80
N VAL A 26 24.05 -41.06 6.58
CA VAL A 26 25.22 -40.38 7.15
C VAL A 26 25.41 -38.99 6.52
N VAL A 27 25.26 -38.85 5.20
CA VAL A 27 25.35 -37.55 4.52
C VAL A 27 24.26 -36.60 4.99
N VAL A 28 23.02 -37.09 5.13
CA VAL A 28 21.88 -36.32 5.65
C VAL A 28 22.12 -35.88 7.11
N PHE A 29 22.65 -36.75 7.97
CA PHE A 29 22.97 -36.40 9.35
C PHE A 29 24.10 -35.37 9.46
N VAL A 30 25.09 -35.42 8.56
CA VAL A 30 26.19 -34.45 8.51
C VAL A 30 25.74 -33.12 7.91
N ALA A 31 24.85 -33.14 6.91
CA ALA A 31 24.31 -31.95 6.27
C ALA A 31 23.28 -31.21 7.13
N LEU A 32 22.50 -31.93 7.94
CA LEU A 32 21.43 -31.33 8.75
C LEU A 32 21.88 -30.85 10.13
N ASP A 33 23.10 -31.19 10.58
CA ASP A 33 23.64 -30.93 11.92
C ASP A 33 22.55 -30.72 12.99
N PRO A 34 21.77 -31.77 13.30
CA PRO A 34 20.51 -31.61 14.03
C PRO A 34 20.72 -30.98 15.41
N ILE A 35 21.92 -31.08 15.99
CA ILE A 35 22.25 -30.51 17.28
C ILE A 35 22.28 -28.97 17.20
N THR A 36 22.90 -28.40 16.18
CA THR A 36 22.96 -26.94 15.98
C THR A 36 21.59 -26.40 15.61
N ARG A 37 20.82 -27.10 14.77
CA ARG A 37 19.43 -26.69 14.44
C ARG A 37 18.50 -26.69 15.65
N PHE A 38 18.63 -27.65 16.56
CA PHE A 38 17.87 -27.61 17.82
C PHE A 38 18.37 -26.52 18.78
N GLN A 39 19.64 -26.12 18.71
CA GLN A 39 20.18 -24.99 19.47
C GLN A 39 19.65 -23.66 18.92
N GLU A 40 19.72 -23.45 17.60
CA GLU A 40 19.16 -22.29 16.89
C GLU A 40 17.66 -22.13 17.18
N ALA A 41 16.88 -23.21 17.15
CA ALA A 41 15.45 -23.16 17.48
C ALA A 41 15.18 -22.81 18.96
N ARG A 42 16.07 -23.18 19.89
CA ARG A 42 15.97 -22.78 21.30
C ARG A 42 16.39 -21.32 21.48
N ASP A 43 17.41 -20.86 20.77
CA ASP A 43 17.91 -19.49 20.83
C ASP A 43 16.93 -18.50 20.20
N ALA A 44 16.25 -18.87 19.11
CA ALA A 44 15.17 -18.09 18.53
C ALA A 44 13.99 -17.93 19.52
N ARG A 45 13.59 -19.02 20.19
CA ARG A 45 12.56 -18.96 21.24
C ARG A 45 12.96 -18.07 22.42
N ARG A 46 14.24 -18.07 22.80
CA ARG A 46 14.74 -17.20 23.89
C ARG A 46 14.65 -15.72 23.55
N VAL A 47 14.85 -15.35 22.27
CA VAL A 47 14.67 -13.98 21.77
C VAL A 47 13.19 -13.59 21.81
N GLU A 48 12.30 -14.45 21.30
CA GLU A 48 10.85 -14.23 21.34
C GLU A 48 10.33 -14.09 22.78
N ASP A 49 10.81 -14.93 23.70
CA ASP A 49 10.47 -14.88 25.13
C ASP A 49 10.93 -13.54 25.77
N ILE A 50 12.12 -13.05 25.40
CA ILE A 50 12.66 -11.76 25.88
C ILE A 50 11.78 -10.60 25.41
N ASP A 51 11.43 -10.58 24.13
CA ASP A 51 10.60 -9.51 23.55
C ASP A 51 9.20 -9.48 24.19
N ALA A 52 8.59 -10.65 24.37
CA ALA A 52 7.30 -10.77 25.06
C ALA A 52 7.35 -10.23 26.51
N ILE A 53 8.45 -10.49 27.23
CA ILE A 53 8.64 -9.98 28.59
C ILE A 53 8.76 -8.46 28.59
N VAL A 54 9.62 -7.89 27.75
CA VAL A 54 9.86 -6.44 27.74
C VAL A 54 8.62 -5.67 27.26
N GLN A 55 7.94 -6.15 26.21
CA GLN A 55 6.68 -5.57 25.72
C GLN A 55 5.58 -5.59 26.79
N SER A 56 5.42 -6.69 27.53
CA SER A 56 4.38 -6.78 28.55
C SER A 56 4.58 -5.82 29.73
N ILE A 57 5.84 -5.56 30.11
CA ILE A 57 6.19 -4.59 31.15
C ILE A 57 5.98 -3.16 30.64
N TYR A 58 6.30 -2.90 29.36
CA TYR A 58 6.06 -1.62 28.70
C TYR A 58 4.56 -1.29 28.64
N LEU A 59 3.72 -2.21 28.16
CA LEU A 59 2.27 -2.03 28.10
C LEU A 59 1.64 -1.83 29.48
N TYR A 60 2.10 -2.59 30.49
CA TYR A 60 1.70 -2.35 31.88
C TYR A 60 2.06 -0.93 32.32
N GLN A 61 3.27 -0.45 31.99
CA GLN A 61 3.74 0.88 32.36
C GLN A 61 2.91 1.98 31.69
N VAL A 62 2.52 1.80 30.42
CA VAL A 62 1.62 2.70 29.69
C VAL A 62 0.24 2.78 30.35
N ASP A 63 -0.39 1.64 30.62
CA ASP A 63 -1.74 1.59 31.20
C ASP A 63 -1.81 2.11 32.65
N ASN A 64 -0.69 2.14 33.34
CA ASN A 64 -0.60 2.57 34.75
C ASN A 64 0.13 3.90 34.92
N GLY A 65 0.13 4.76 33.90
CA GLY A 65 0.63 6.14 33.99
C GLY A 65 2.10 6.20 34.37
N GLY A 66 2.93 5.43 33.68
CA GLY A 66 4.38 5.35 33.90
C GLY A 66 4.84 4.52 35.09
N GLN A 67 3.92 3.95 35.87
CA GLN A 67 4.27 3.11 37.00
C GLN A 67 4.68 1.71 36.57
N LEU A 68 5.87 1.29 37.01
CA LEU A 68 6.39 -0.05 36.77
C LEU A 68 5.71 -1.10 37.67
N PRO A 69 5.64 -2.38 37.25
CA PRO A 69 5.21 -3.47 38.11
C PRO A 69 6.04 -3.50 39.40
N ASN A 70 5.39 -3.70 40.54
CA ASN A 70 6.06 -3.68 41.84
C ASN A 70 7.21 -4.71 41.90
N GLY A 71 8.43 -4.22 42.12
CA GLY A 71 9.66 -5.03 42.15
C GLY A 71 10.48 -5.05 40.85
N VAL A 72 9.96 -4.48 39.75
CA VAL A 72 10.75 -4.16 38.55
C VAL A 72 11.44 -2.82 38.79
N ASP A 73 12.74 -2.86 39.05
CA ASP A 73 13.57 -1.70 39.38
C ASP A 73 14.96 -1.81 38.74
N ALA A 74 15.89 -0.92 39.11
CA ALA A 74 17.25 -0.91 38.56
C ALA A 74 18.11 -2.13 38.95
N ASN A 75 17.67 -2.95 39.89
CA ASN A 75 18.35 -4.19 40.26
C ASN A 75 17.84 -5.34 39.38
N TRP A 76 18.76 -6.17 38.90
CA TRP A 76 18.41 -7.35 38.13
C TRP A 76 17.72 -8.39 39.02
N ARG A 77 16.52 -8.80 38.61
CA ARG A 77 15.77 -9.86 39.29
C ARG A 77 15.31 -10.90 38.29
N MET A 78 15.53 -12.17 38.61
CA MET A 78 14.98 -13.27 37.83
C MET A 78 13.47 -13.39 38.06
N LEU A 79 12.71 -13.61 36.99
CA LEU A 79 11.29 -13.91 37.09
C LEU A 79 11.09 -15.34 37.63
N GLY A 80 10.17 -15.53 38.57
CA GLY A 80 9.85 -16.85 39.11
C GLY A 80 9.24 -16.79 40.51
N THR A 81 8.69 -17.92 40.97
CA THR A 81 7.93 -17.97 42.24
C THR A 81 8.80 -18.31 43.46
N ASN A 82 10.11 -18.49 43.31
CA ASN A 82 10.98 -18.94 44.40
C ASN A 82 11.52 -17.77 45.24
N ASN A 83 11.57 -17.94 46.56
CA ASN A 83 11.98 -16.89 47.49
C ASN A 83 13.49 -16.89 47.79
N ALA A 84 14.27 -17.80 47.20
CA ALA A 84 15.73 -17.87 47.36
C ALA A 84 16.44 -18.58 46.19
N GLY A 85 17.72 -18.26 45.99
CA GLY A 85 18.63 -18.90 45.02
C GLY A 85 18.44 -18.43 43.57
N CYS A 86 17.89 -17.24 43.36
CA CYS A 86 17.70 -16.63 42.05
C CYS A 86 18.89 -15.74 41.61
N ASP A 87 19.90 -15.62 42.47
CA ASP A 87 21.20 -14.97 42.31
C ASP A 87 22.21 -15.81 41.49
N ILE A 88 21.74 -16.50 40.45
CA ILE A 88 22.62 -17.27 39.58
C ILE A 88 23.49 -16.34 38.71
N ASP A 89 24.66 -16.82 38.30
CA ASP A 89 25.52 -16.09 37.36
C ASP A 89 24.80 -15.93 36.01
N CYS A 90 24.47 -14.68 35.68
CA CYS A 90 23.70 -14.28 34.50
C CYS A 90 24.58 -13.41 33.61
N GLY A 91 25.68 -13.98 33.09
CA GLY A 91 26.62 -13.24 32.23
C GLY A 91 27.37 -12.10 32.93
N GLY A 92 27.62 -12.21 34.25
CA GLY A 92 28.27 -11.16 35.03
C GLY A 92 27.35 -10.08 35.60
N LEU A 93 26.02 -10.23 35.47
CA LEU A 93 25.03 -9.38 36.13
C LEU A 93 24.80 -9.84 37.58
N ASN A 94 24.65 -8.89 38.51
CA ASN A 94 24.37 -9.18 39.92
C ASN A 94 22.85 -9.28 40.15
N LEU A 95 22.35 -10.50 40.26
CA LEU A 95 20.93 -10.76 40.53
C LEU A 95 20.64 -10.83 42.04
N GLU A 96 19.42 -10.43 42.42
CA GLU A 96 18.92 -10.56 43.79
C GLU A 96 18.64 -12.03 44.18
N GLU A 97 18.79 -12.36 45.48
CA GLU A 97 18.64 -13.73 45.99
C GLU A 97 17.21 -14.29 45.81
N SER A 98 16.19 -13.45 45.87
CA SER A 98 14.77 -13.81 45.69
C SER A 98 14.28 -13.50 44.28
N CYS A 99 13.53 -14.42 43.66
CA CYS A 99 12.89 -14.18 42.36
C CYS A 99 11.74 -13.17 42.48
N LEU A 100 11.38 -12.57 41.33
CA LEU A 100 10.26 -11.66 41.17
C LEU A 100 9.08 -12.39 40.53
N ASP A 101 7.97 -12.51 41.26
CA ASP A 101 6.75 -13.13 40.73
C ASP A 101 5.79 -12.07 40.18
N LEU A 102 5.76 -11.95 38.84
CA LEU A 102 4.85 -11.06 38.12
C LEU A 102 3.63 -11.78 37.52
N THR A 103 3.43 -13.07 37.82
CA THR A 103 2.48 -13.93 37.08
C THR A 103 1.05 -13.37 37.08
N ASN A 104 0.61 -12.83 38.21
CA ASN A 104 -0.73 -12.23 38.32
C ASN A 104 -0.76 -10.80 37.78
N VAL A 105 0.34 -10.06 37.92
CA VAL A 105 0.44 -8.63 37.55
C VAL A 105 0.43 -8.46 36.04
N LEU A 106 1.14 -9.33 35.32
CA LEU A 106 1.23 -9.28 33.86
C LEU A 106 0.20 -10.17 33.15
N SER A 107 -0.72 -10.81 33.87
CA SER A 107 -1.66 -11.78 33.27
C SER A 107 -2.58 -11.21 32.18
N ALA A 108 -2.79 -9.89 32.15
CA ALA A 108 -3.54 -9.19 31.09
C ALA A 108 -2.70 -8.88 29.85
N TYR A 109 -1.36 -8.87 29.97
CA TYR A 109 -0.41 -8.44 28.93
C TYR A 109 0.46 -9.59 28.42
N LEU A 110 0.60 -10.65 29.23
CA LEU A 110 1.43 -11.81 28.97
C LEU A 110 0.69 -13.05 29.47
N PRO A 111 0.17 -13.92 28.57
CA PRO A 111 -0.66 -15.05 28.95
C PRO A 111 -0.01 -16.00 29.96
N LYS A 112 1.32 -16.12 29.91
CA LYS A 112 2.14 -16.86 30.87
C LYS A 112 3.58 -16.38 30.82
N ILE A 113 4.24 -16.27 31.98
CA ILE A 113 5.67 -15.96 32.05
C ILE A 113 6.49 -17.07 31.34
N PRO A 114 7.29 -16.73 30.32
CA PRO A 114 8.15 -17.68 29.62
C PRO A 114 9.23 -18.28 30.52
N LYS A 115 9.82 -19.40 30.07
CA LYS A 115 10.87 -20.12 30.79
C LYS A 115 11.89 -20.63 29.80
N ASP A 116 13.17 -20.59 30.19
CA ASP A 116 14.23 -21.12 29.35
C ASP A 116 13.91 -22.57 28.93
N PRO A 117 13.97 -22.90 27.63
CA PRO A 117 13.56 -24.19 27.10
C PRO A 117 14.43 -25.37 27.54
N GLU A 118 15.58 -25.11 28.17
CA GLU A 118 16.55 -26.13 28.58
C GLU A 118 16.67 -26.25 30.10
N VAL A 119 16.64 -25.12 30.82
CA VAL A 119 16.88 -25.08 32.29
C VAL A 119 15.74 -24.45 33.10
N GLY A 120 14.73 -23.86 32.46
CA GLY A 120 13.68 -23.08 33.09
C GLY A 120 12.58 -23.88 33.82
N SER A 121 12.05 -23.32 34.89
CA SER A 121 10.92 -23.84 35.70
C SER A 121 10.02 -22.69 36.17
N ASP A 122 8.82 -22.97 36.72
CA ASP A 122 7.96 -21.91 37.32
C ASP A 122 8.64 -21.24 38.52
N GLU A 123 9.50 -21.97 39.22
CA GLU A 123 10.24 -21.47 40.37
C GLU A 123 11.42 -20.56 39.96
N LYS A 124 12.07 -20.87 38.83
CA LYS A 124 13.22 -20.15 38.27
C LYS A 124 13.16 -20.19 36.75
N THR A 125 12.77 -19.09 36.12
CA THR A 125 12.54 -19.04 34.67
C THR A 125 13.82 -18.93 33.85
N TYR A 126 14.92 -18.46 34.47
CA TYR A 126 16.16 -18.04 33.82
C TYR A 126 16.05 -16.79 32.93
N TYR A 127 14.92 -16.07 32.98
CA TYR A 127 14.81 -14.72 32.45
C TYR A 127 14.90 -13.72 33.61
N ALA A 128 15.74 -12.71 33.47
CA ALA A 128 15.87 -11.63 34.43
C ALA A 128 15.53 -10.29 33.79
N VAL A 129 14.97 -9.40 34.59
CA VAL A 129 14.55 -8.06 34.17
C VAL A 129 15.22 -7.00 35.03
N SER A 130 15.45 -5.85 34.43
CA SER A 130 15.78 -4.61 35.14
C SER A 130 15.29 -3.43 34.31
N VAL A 131 15.10 -2.29 34.96
CA VAL A 131 14.70 -1.05 34.29
C VAL A 131 15.56 0.10 34.76
N ASN A 132 15.94 0.96 33.82
CA ASN A 132 16.56 2.25 34.10
C ASN A 132 15.68 3.36 33.55
N ASP A 133 16.05 4.61 33.80
CA ASP A 133 15.25 5.79 33.44
C ASP A 133 14.91 5.89 31.94
N THR A 134 15.62 5.15 31.07
CA THR A 134 15.43 5.20 29.62
C THR A 134 15.01 3.87 29.00
N GLN A 135 15.20 2.73 29.67
CA GLN A 135 15.02 1.40 29.08
C GLN A 135 14.52 0.35 30.06
N ILE A 136 13.55 -0.46 29.61
CA ILE A 136 13.19 -1.75 30.19
C ILE A 136 14.09 -2.80 29.53
N ASN A 137 14.78 -3.61 30.34
CA ASN A 137 15.73 -4.61 29.87
C ASN A 137 15.33 -6.00 30.36
N ALA A 138 15.47 -7.00 29.50
CA ALA A 138 15.40 -8.40 29.86
C ALA A 138 16.59 -9.19 29.31
N VAL A 139 16.99 -10.26 30.02
CA VAL A 139 18.11 -11.11 29.67
C VAL A 139 17.78 -12.58 29.95
N ASN A 140 18.22 -13.48 29.08
CA ASN A 140 18.28 -14.90 29.37
C ASN A 140 19.61 -15.24 30.07
N CYS A 141 19.54 -15.74 31.30
CA CYS A 141 20.72 -16.05 32.12
C CYS A 141 21.47 -17.33 31.73
N TYR A 142 20.93 -18.13 30.81
CA TYR A 142 21.60 -19.33 30.31
C TYR A 142 22.50 -19.02 29.10
N THR A 143 22.02 -18.21 28.16
CA THR A 143 22.74 -17.84 26.92
C THR A 143 23.37 -16.45 26.94
N GLY A 144 22.90 -15.56 27.84
CA GLY A 144 23.32 -14.16 27.90
C GLY A 144 22.68 -13.25 26.84
N GLN A 145 21.66 -13.74 26.12
CA GLN A 145 20.90 -12.94 25.16
C GLN A 145 20.12 -11.84 25.88
N VAL A 146 20.13 -10.62 25.33
CA VAL A 146 19.51 -9.42 25.91
C VAL A 146 18.51 -8.81 24.94
N GLY A 147 17.47 -8.19 25.47
CA GLY A 147 16.53 -7.35 24.72
C GLY A 147 16.11 -6.15 25.57
N SER A 148 15.77 -5.05 24.90
CA SER A 148 15.44 -3.79 25.56
C SER A 148 14.40 -2.99 24.77
N LEU A 149 13.50 -2.33 25.47
CA LEU A 149 12.58 -1.32 24.92
C LEU A 149 12.78 0.00 25.67
N PRO A 150 12.45 1.15 25.07
CA PRO A 150 12.37 2.41 25.79
C PRO A 150 11.46 2.27 27.02
N SER A 151 11.92 2.70 28.19
CA SER A 151 11.07 2.84 29.36
C SER A 151 10.13 4.01 29.13
N TYR A 152 8.84 3.83 29.40
CA TYR A 152 7.91 4.95 29.41
C TYR A 152 8.27 5.86 30.60
N SER A 153 8.95 6.97 30.31
CA SER A 153 9.22 8.05 31.24
C SER A 153 8.12 9.09 31.08
N GLU A 154 7.43 9.45 32.15
CA GLU A 154 6.77 10.75 32.21
C GLU A 154 7.86 11.81 32.00
N TYR A 155 8.00 12.25 30.75
CA TYR A 155 8.81 13.37 30.20
C TYR A 155 10.21 13.04 29.68
N PRO A 156 10.44 13.34 28.38
CA PRO A 156 10.88 14.68 27.98
C PRO A 156 9.82 15.40 27.12
N GLY A 157 9.32 16.55 27.59
CA GLY A 157 8.43 17.42 26.80
C GLY A 157 7.00 17.60 27.33
N SER A 158 6.86 17.78 28.65
CA SER A 158 5.56 17.97 29.32
C SER A 158 4.69 19.09 28.76
N THR A 159 3.45 18.75 28.42
CA THR A 159 2.26 19.63 28.38
C THR A 159 1.49 19.62 29.71
N ASP A 160 2.04 19.01 30.77
CA ASP A 160 1.56 19.08 32.15
C ASP A 160 2.37 20.14 32.94
N PHE A 161 1.70 21.27 33.14
CA PHE A 161 2.05 22.41 33.95
C PHE A 161 1.43 22.34 35.36
N THR A 162 0.83 21.20 35.78
CA THR A 162 0.38 20.97 37.18
C THR A 162 1.54 21.00 38.18
N SER A 163 2.78 20.93 37.68
CA SER A 163 4.00 21.11 38.47
C SER A 163 4.44 22.56 38.65
N VAL A 164 3.75 23.54 38.04
CA VAL A 164 3.96 24.96 38.38
C VAL A 164 3.52 25.13 39.84
N PRO A 165 4.46 25.46 40.75
CA PRO A 165 4.12 25.54 42.16
C PRO A 165 3.02 26.59 42.35
N ASP A 166 1.98 26.25 43.11
CA ASP A 166 0.87 27.14 43.54
C ASP A 166 1.45 28.25 44.44
N LEU A 167 2.17 29.18 43.81
CA LEU A 167 2.98 30.21 44.42
C LEU A 167 2.49 31.55 43.90
N THR A 168 2.23 32.43 44.85
CA THR A 168 1.78 33.79 44.55
C THR A 168 2.87 34.68 43.92
N ALA A 169 4.06 34.12 43.66
CA ALA A 169 5.22 34.84 43.14
C ALA A 169 6.27 33.90 42.51
N VAL A 170 6.06 33.48 41.27
CA VAL A 170 7.04 32.74 40.47
C VAL A 170 7.90 33.73 39.69
N ASP A 171 9.17 33.86 40.07
CA ASP A 171 10.14 34.68 39.34
C ASP A 171 10.67 33.91 38.12
N ASN A 172 10.78 34.59 36.97
CA ASN A 172 11.41 34.05 35.75
C ASN A 172 10.72 32.78 35.21
N MET A 173 9.40 32.72 35.30
CA MET A 173 8.61 31.59 34.81
C MET A 173 8.94 31.29 33.33
N THR A 174 9.08 30.01 33.01
CA THR A 174 9.26 29.51 31.64
C THR A 174 8.35 28.31 31.45
N LEU A 175 7.50 28.36 30.42
CA LEU A 175 6.69 27.23 29.96
C LEU A 175 7.28 26.74 28.64
N ALA A 176 7.63 25.46 28.52
CA ALA A 176 8.30 24.94 27.34
C ALA A 176 8.01 23.47 27.11
N ASN A 177 7.95 23.06 25.84
CA ASN A 177 7.93 21.67 25.41
C ASN A 177 8.86 21.49 24.19
N ALA A 178 8.77 20.36 23.49
CA ALA A 178 9.60 20.07 22.32
C ALA A 178 9.42 21.11 21.18
N HIS A 179 8.22 21.66 21.03
CA HIS A 179 7.84 22.53 19.91
C HIS A 179 8.10 24.02 20.17
N GLY A 180 8.31 24.45 21.42
CA GLY A 180 8.55 25.87 21.69
C GLY A 180 8.62 26.25 23.16
N SER A 181 8.73 27.57 23.41
CA SER A 181 8.78 28.13 24.76
C SER A 181 8.13 29.51 24.90
N ILE A 182 7.63 29.77 26.11
CA ILE A 182 7.19 31.07 26.64
C ILE A 182 8.12 31.42 27.81
N GLU A 183 8.87 32.50 27.70
CA GLU A 183 9.84 32.94 28.72
C GLU A 183 9.53 34.36 29.21
N PHE A 184 9.28 34.51 30.51
CA PHE A 184 9.07 35.81 31.15
C PHE A 184 10.42 36.53 31.44
N PRO A 185 10.46 37.87 31.41
CA PRO A 185 11.68 38.64 31.63
C PRO A 185 12.30 38.39 33.00
N ASN A 186 13.63 38.48 33.08
CA ASN A 186 14.34 38.29 34.34
C ASN A 186 13.92 39.33 35.40
N GLY A 187 13.47 38.87 36.58
CA GLY A 187 12.91 39.68 37.66
C GLY A 187 11.42 39.98 37.52
N TYR A 188 10.72 39.42 36.53
CA TYR A 188 9.27 39.46 36.44
C TYR A 188 8.64 38.32 37.25
N THR A 189 7.59 38.66 37.99
CA THR A 189 6.91 37.73 38.90
C THR A 189 5.51 37.46 38.39
N VAL A 190 5.19 36.19 38.16
CA VAL A 190 3.86 35.71 37.78
C VAL A 190 3.16 35.15 39.01
N ASN A 191 1.88 35.50 39.20
CA ASN A 191 1.03 34.87 40.18
C ASN A 191 0.47 33.58 39.56
N ALA A 192 1.02 32.43 39.97
CA ALA A 192 0.60 31.13 39.46
C ALA A 192 -0.44 30.45 40.37
N SER A 193 -1.06 31.20 41.30
CA SER A 193 -1.86 30.57 42.33
C SER A 193 -3.24 30.16 41.84
N GLY A 194 -3.56 28.87 41.88
CA GLY A 194 -4.85 28.31 41.46
C GLY A 194 -5.12 28.38 39.96
N GLU A 195 -4.08 28.55 39.15
CA GLU A 195 -4.16 28.67 37.69
C GLU A 195 -4.05 27.28 37.03
N ASP A 196 -4.88 27.01 36.03
CA ASP A 196 -4.84 25.80 35.23
C ASP A 196 -4.19 26.11 33.88
N TYR A 197 -2.86 26.03 33.83
CA TYR A 197 -2.11 26.31 32.61
C TYR A 197 -2.32 25.23 31.54
N ASP A 198 -2.67 23.99 31.91
CA ASP A 198 -2.85 22.87 30.96
C ASP A 198 -4.07 23.07 30.08
N SER A 199 -5.15 23.57 30.67
CA SER A 199 -6.38 23.86 29.93
C SER A 199 -6.36 25.22 29.22
N ASN A 200 -5.35 26.07 29.44
CA ASN A 200 -5.34 27.45 28.97
C ASN A 200 -4.06 27.89 28.24
N VAL A 201 -3.04 27.04 28.13
CA VAL A 201 -1.80 27.27 27.36
C VAL A 201 -1.52 26.06 26.47
N GLN A 202 -1.40 26.30 25.17
CA GLN A 202 -1.00 25.31 24.18
C GLN A 202 0.29 25.76 23.50
N ILE A 203 1.27 24.87 23.45
CA ILE A 203 2.48 25.04 22.66
C ILE A 203 2.52 23.83 21.73
N GLY A 204 2.36 24.05 20.44
CA GLY A 204 2.41 23.00 19.43
C GLY A 204 3.36 23.37 18.31
N GLU A 205 3.49 22.50 17.32
CA GLU A 205 4.35 22.76 16.17
C GLU A 205 3.94 24.06 15.48
N GLY A 206 4.87 25.01 15.36
CA GLY A 206 4.60 26.31 14.72
C GLY A 206 3.57 27.21 15.40
N PHE A 207 3.03 26.88 16.59
CA PHE A 207 2.10 27.78 17.26
C PHE A 207 2.18 27.74 18.79
N ILE A 208 1.79 28.87 19.39
CA ILE A 208 1.60 29.06 20.81
C ILE A 208 0.25 29.76 20.98
N SER A 209 -0.69 29.10 21.66
CA SER A 209 -2.03 29.61 21.89
C SER A 209 -2.36 29.68 23.38
N VAL A 210 -2.83 30.84 23.86
CA VAL A 210 -3.12 31.08 25.27
C VAL A 210 -4.53 31.66 25.40
N ASN A 211 -5.27 31.19 26.41
CA ASN A 211 -6.55 31.74 26.83
C ASN A 211 -6.36 32.67 28.05
N PRO A 212 -6.01 33.96 27.86
CA PRO A 212 -5.68 34.85 28.96
C PRO A 212 -6.87 35.22 29.85
N ALA A 213 -8.11 34.96 29.43
CA ALA A 213 -9.31 35.29 30.22
C ALA A 213 -9.46 34.44 31.49
N ASN A 214 -8.85 33.25 31.47
CA ASN A 214 -8.89 32.28 32.57
C ASN A 214 -7.57 32.23 33.36
N LEU A 215 -6.62 33.10 33.05
CA LEU A 215 -5.33 33.19 33.75
C LEU A 215 -5.24 34.50 34.56
N ASP A 216 -4.44 34.50 35.63
CA ASP A 216 -4.16 35.73 36.39
C ASP A 216 -3.60 36.84 35.47
N ALA A 217 -4.02 38.08 35.73
CA ALA A 217 -3.64 39.23 34.91
C ALA A 217 -2.12 39.48 34.85
N SER A 218 -1.34 38.96 35.79
CA SER A 218 0.13 38.97 35.75
C SER A 218 0.72 38.11 34.63
N PHE A 219 -0.04 37.20 34.03
CA PHE A 219 0.39 36.43 32.87
C PHE A 219 0.39 37.27 31.56
N ASN A 220 -0.38 38.35 31.52
CA ASN A 220 -0.46 39.25 30.36
C ASN A 220 0.67 40.31 30.38
N SER A 221 1.90 39.86 30.14
CA SER A 221 3.10 40.72 30.08
C SER A 221 3.97 40.45 28.84
N ALA A 222 5.01 41.26 28.69
CA ALA A 222 5.97 41.09 27.60
C ALA A 222 6.83 39.85 27.84
N VAL A 223 7.03 39.04 26.79
CA VAL A 223 7.74 37.76 26.87
C VAL A 223 8.66 37.51 25.69
N THR A 224 9.49 36.49 25.81
CA THR A 224 10.21 35.90 24.69
C THR A 224 9.55 34.59 24.30
N LEU A 225 9.23 34.44 23.02
CA LEU A 225 8.63 33.26 22.43
C LEU A 225 9.65 32.54 21.55
N SER A 226 9.62 31.21 21.56
CA SER A 226 10.40 30.39 20.63
C SER A 226 9.50 29.33 19.99
N PHE A 227 9.64 29.14 18.68
CA PHE A 227 9.13 27.99 17.94
C PHE A 227 10.32 27.15 17.48
N ASN A 228 10.30 25.85 17.75
CA ASN A 228 11.31 24.89 17.29
C ASN A 228 10.79 24.13 16.07
N ASN A 229 11.70 23.52 15.30
CA ASN A 229 11.41 22.72 14.11
C ASN A 229 10.64 23.48 13.02
N ILE A 230 10.93 24.76 12.82
CA ILE A 230 10.27 25.60 11.81
C ILE A 230 11.16 25.82 10.59
N ASN A 231 10.57 25.63 9.41
CA ASN A 231 11.18 26.02 8.14
C ASN A 231 11.21 27.55 8.00
N CYS A 232 12.42 28.08 7.78
CA CYS A 232 12.66 29.51 7.73
C CYS A 232 13.11 29.96 6.32
N PRO A 233 12.76 31.19 5.89
CA PRO A 233 11.98 32.21 6.61
C PRO A 233 10.47 32.06 6.45
N THR A 234 9.70 32.36 7.49
CA THR A 234 8.22 32.37 7.47
C THR A 234 7.67 33.57 8.24
N ASP A 235 6.44 33.99 7.90
CA ASP A 235 5.74 35.08 8.56
C ASP A 235 5.14 34.62 9.90
N ILE A 236 5.20 35.44 10.94
CA ILE A 236 4.57 35.15 12.23
C ILE A 236 3.22 35.85 12.27
N TYR A 237 2.14 35.14 12.53
CA TYR A 237 0.78 35.63 12.66
C TYR A 237 0.41 35.78 14.13
N TYR A 238 -0.38 36.80 14.43
CA TYR A 238 -0.92 37.08 15.75
C TYR A 238 -2.44 37.19 15.70
N ALA A 239 -3.13 36.48 16.58
CA ALA A 239 -4.58 36.58 16.76
C ALA A 239 -4.93 36.95 18.21
N ALA A 240 -5.68 38.04 18.39
CA ALA A 240 -6.23 38.46 19.68
C ALA A 240 -7.43 37.60 20.07
N ASP A 241 -7.51 37.18 21.34
CA ASP A 241 -8.65 36.44 21.91
C ASP A 241 -9.03 35.12 21.19
N VAL A 242 -8.13 34.58 20.39
CA VAL A 242 -8.28 33.25 19.76
C VAL A 242 -7.51 32.24 20.60
N TYR A 243 -8.15 31.16 21.01
CA TYR A 243 -7.52 30.00 21.63
C TYR A 243 -7.85 28.76 20.79
N GLY A 244 -6.85 28.19 20.12
CA GLY A 244 -7.08 27.17 19.10
C GLY A 244 -5.81 26.78 18.33
N SER A 245 -6.01 26.03 17.26
CA SER A 245 -4.97 25.45 16.40
C SER A 245 -4.13 26.51 15.65
N SER A 246 -2.96 26.10 15.15
CA SER A 246 -2.10 26.93 14.28
C SER A 246 -2.90 27.54 13.12
N ALA A 247 -3.72 26.74 12.43
CA ALA A 247 -4.54 27.18 11.31
C ALA A 247 -5.56 28.26 11.72
N GLU A 248 -6.19 28.14 12.88
CA GLU A 248 -7.13 29.15 13.38
C GLU A 248 -6.43 30.47 13.72
N VAL A 249 -5.22 30.41 14.26
CA VAL A 249 -4.40 31.60 14.57
C VAL A 249 -3.89 32.26 13.30
N VAL A 250 -3.49 31.51 12.28
CA VAL A 250 -3.07 32.05 10.97
C VAL A 250 -4.26 32.66 10.22
N ASN A 251 -5.40 31.97 10.16
CA ASN A 251 -6.58 32.42 9.41
C ASN A 251 -7.25 33.67 10.03
N ASN A 252 -7.22 33.78 11.36
CA ASN A 252 -7.81 34.92 12.07
C ASN A 252 -6.77 35.98 12.47
N GLY A 253 -5.48 35.71 12.22
CA GLY A 253 -4.37 36.54 12.67
C GLY A 253 -3.90 37.56 11.66
N ALA A 254 -3.27 38.63 12.16
CA ALA A 254 -2.52 39.57 11.35
C ALA A 254 -1.02 39.28 11.45
N VAL A 255 -0.28 39.51 10.36
CA VAL A 255 1.18 39.34 10.38
C VAL A 255 1.79 40.27 11.43
N CYS A 256 2.47 39.68 12.40
CA CYS A 256 3.15 40.33 13.49
C CYS A 256 4.47 40.94 13.00
N ASN A 257 4.35 42.12 12.40
CA ASN A 257 5.50 42.93 12.00
C ASN A 257 5.68 44.07 13.01
N GLY A 258 6.90 44.54 13.22
CA GLY A 258 7.25 45.57 14.23
C GLY A 258 6.57 46.95 14.11
N GLY A 259 5.44 47.05 13.38
CA GLY A 259 4.55 48.20 13.28
C GLY A 259 3.06 47.94 13.62
N THR A 260 2.64 46.71 13.96
CA THR A 260 1.28 46.38 14.45
C THR A 260 1.25 46.19 15.96
N VAL A 261 0.05 46.21 16.58
CA VAL A 261 -0.15 45.90 18.01
C VAL A 261 -0.70 44.48 18.12
N PRO A 262 -0.06 43.57 18.87
CA PRO A 262 1.24 43.70 19.52
C PRO A 262 2.39 43.63 18.50
N SER A 263 3.45 44.36 18.79
CA SER A 263 4.66 44.38 17.97
C SER A 263 5.54 43.17 18.29
N CYS A 264 5.91 42.39 17.27
CA CYS A 264 7.00 41.43 17.39
C CYS A 264 8.33 42.15 17.16
N THR A 265 9.30 41.96 18.06
CA THR A 265 10.65 42.53 17.96
C THR A 265 11.71 41.45 18.16
N ASN A 266 12.95 41.72 17.72
CA ASN A 266 14.07 40.79 17.84
C ASN A 266 13.83 39.39 17.23
N ILE A 267 13.07 39.30 16.13
CA ILE A 267 12.85 38.05 15.41
C ILE A 267 14.19 37.55 14.88
N THR A 268 14.57 36.34 15.29
CA THR A 268 15.77 35.63 14.84
C THR A 268 15.36 34.22 14.43
N CYS A 269 15.87 33.72 13.31
CA CYS A 269 15.77 32.31 12.97
C CYS A 269 17.16 31.70 12.83
N ASN A 270 17.43 30.62 13.56
CA ASN A 270 18.66 29.85 13.45
C ASN A 270 18.35 28.36 13.58
N ALA A 271 18.84 27.53 12.65
CA ALA A 271 18.79 26.06 12.72
C ALA A 271 17.40 25.49 13.08
N GLY A 272 16.35 25.98 12.40
CA GLY A 272 14.98 25.51 12.63
C GLY A 272 14.29 26.10 13.87
N THR A 273 14.91 27.05 14.58
CA THR A 273 14.27 27.73 15.71
C THR A 273 14.05 29.21 15.41
N ILE A 274 12.78 29.65 15.48
CA ILE A 274 12.41 31.06 15.46
C ILE A 274 12.28 31.55 16.89
N ARG A 275 12.90 32.69 17.22
CA ARG A 275 12.80 33.33 18.53
C ARG A 275 12.54 34.81 18.39
N PHE A 276 11.57 35.34 19.14
CA PHE A 276 11.14 36.74 19.08
C PHE A 276 10.55 37.24 20.41
N SER A 277 10.42 38.55 20.58
CA SER A 277 9.80 39.18 21.74
C SER A 277 8.41 39.73 21.39
N ALA A 278 7.43 39.49 22.26
CA ALA A 278 6.05 39.92 22.14
C ALA A 278 5.62 40.77 23.35
N GLU A 279 4.83 41.84 23.13
CA GLU A 279 4.41 42.76 24.21
C GLU A 279 3.16 42.30 24.99
N HIS A 280 2.33 41.43 24.41
CA HIS A 280 1.08 40.92 25.01
C HIS A 280 0.84 39.47 24.61
N PHE A 281 0.04 38.74 25.38
CA PHE A 281 -0.27 37.34 25.13
C PHE A 281 -1.71 37.10 24.69
N SER A 282 -1.87 36.44 23.54
CA SER A 282 -3.08 35.69 23.18
C SER A 282 -2.65 34.47 22.37
N SER A 283 -2.46 34.59 21.05
CA SER A 283 -2.00 33.47 20.23
C SER A 283 -1.10 33.92 19.09
N TYR A 284 -0.05 33.13 18.84
CA TYR A 284 0.92 33.32 17.77
C TYR A 284 1.11 32.02 17.01
N ALA A 285 1.18 32.11 15.69
CA ALA A 285 1.45 30.96 14.84
C ALA A 285 2.33 31.37 13.67
N VAL A 286 3.11 30.46 13.15
CA VAL A 286 3.64 30.54 11.79
C VAL A 286 2.77 29.66 10.90
N PRO A 287 2.63 29.98 9.61
CA PRO A 287 2.19 29.00 8.62
C PRO A 287 3.17 27.84 8.70
N LEU A 288 2.68 26.76 9.29
CA LEU A 288 3.21 25.46 8.94
C LEU A 288 2.72 25.22 7.53
N ASP A 289 3.65 25.06 6.60
CA ASP A 289 3.31 24.31 5.39
C ASP A 289 2.69 23.01 5.90
N PRO A 290 1.52 22.58 5.37
CA PRO A 290 0.92 21.33 5.81
C PRO A 290 2.02 20.26 5.75
N VAL A 291 2.24 19.57 6.87
CA VAL A 291 3.05 18.36 6.85
C VAL A 291 2.21 17.38 6.03
N GLU A 292 2.46 17.34 4.73
CA GLU A 292 2.09 16.20 3.93
C GLU A 292 2.71 14.97 4.62
N GLU A 293 1.94 13.91 4.81
CA GLU A 293 2.58 12.59 4.91
C GLU A 293 3.53 12.51 3.72
N ASN A 294 4.83 12.36 3.98
CA ASN A 294 5.85 12.35 2.95
C ASN A 294 5.61 11.12 2.04
N ASN A 295 4.76 11.29 1.05
CA ASN A 295 4.59 10.37 -0.05
C ASN A 295 5.85 10.47 -0.90
N ILE A 296 6.76 9.52 -0.71
CA ILE A 296 8.04 9.48 -1.40
C ILE A 296 7.80 9.02 -2.85
N ASP A 297 7.64 9.97 -3.77
CA ASP A 297 7.45 9.70 -5.20
C ASP A 297 8.76 9.24 -5.87
N LEU A 298 8.93 7.92 -5.95
CA LEU A 298 10.06 7.29 -6.62
C LEU A 298 9.96 7.27 -8.16
N GLU A 299 8.90 7.81 -8.76
CA GLU A 299 8.71 7.89 -10.21
C GLU A 299 9.17 9.25 -10.78
N GLU A 300 9.24 10.30 -9.97
CA GLU A 300 9.72 11.61 -10.43
C GLU A 300 11.16 11.50 -10.95
N GLY A 301 11.39 11.92 -12.19
CA GLY A 301 12.71 11.87 -12.83
C GLY A 301 13.23 10.46 -13.15
N LEU A 302 12.38 9.42 -13.04
CA LEU A 302 12.76 8.05 -13.34
C LEU A 302 12.94 7.85 -14.86
N VAL A 303 14.17 7.47 -15.25
CA VAL A 303 14.57 7.28 -16.65
C VAL A 303 14.50 5.83 -17.07
N ALA A 304 14.88 4.91 -16.19
CA ALA A 304 14.83 3.49 -16.44
C ALA A 304 14.68 2.73 -15.12
N TYR A 305 13.84 1.70 -15.13
CA TYR A 305 13.68 0.80 -13.99
C TYR A 305 13.55 -0.64 -14.47
N TRP A 306 14.54 -1.46 -14.12
CA TRP A 306 14.54 -2.89 -14.37
C TRP A 306 14.43 -3.66 -13.06
N ASN A 307 13.23 -4.18 -12.78
CA ASN A 307 12.94 -4.98 -11.59
C ASN A 307 13.42 -6.43 -11.69
N MET A 308 13.86 -6.88 -12.87
CA MET A 308 14.39 -8.23 -13.14
C MET A 308 13.48 -9.40 -12.69
N ASN A 309 12.16 -9.19 -12.73
CA ASN A 309 11.18 -10.17 -12.24
C ASN A 309 10.53 -11.07 -13.32
N GLU A 310 11.05 -11.06 -14.54
CA GLU A 310 10.53 -11.88 -15.65
C GLU A 310 10.84 -13.38 -15.50
N ASN A 311 11.94 -13.74 -14.84
CA ASN A 311 12.38 -15.10 -14.51
C ASN A 311 12.52 -16.10 -15.69
N ILE A 312 12.30 -15.64 -16.93
CA ILE A 312 12.45 -16.43 -18.15
C ILE A 312 12.64 -15.50 -19.36
N GLY A 313 13.30 -16.01 -20.39
CA GLY A 313 13.51 -15.30 -21.65
C GLY A 313 14.87 -14.61 -21.70
N ALA A 314 15.06 -13.77 -22.71
CA ALA A 314 16.34 -13.11 -23.00
C ALA A 314 16.21 -11.58 -22.96
N SER A 315 15.25 -11.06 -22.20
CA SER A 315 15.00 -9.61 -22.09
C SER A 315 14.53 -9.22 -20.71
N ILE A 316 14.90 -8.02 -20.27
CA ILE A 316 14.38 -7.35 -19.08
C ILE A 316 13.49 -6.17 -19.52
N ALA A 317 12.30 -6.02 -18.94
CA ALA A 317 11.39 -4.93 -19.25
C ALA A 317 11.76 -3.65 -18.47
N ASP A 318 11.58 -2.50 -19.10
CA ASP A 318 11.69 -1.21 -18.44
C ASP A 318 10.32 -0.79 -17.90
N SER A 319 10.24 -0.61 -16.58
CA SER A 319 9.02 -0.24 -15.87
C SER A 319 8.85 1.27 -15.69
N SER A 320 9.83 2.09 -16.12
CA SER A 320 9.77 3.57 -16.01
C SER A 320 8.84 4.25 -17.02
N GLY A 321 8.26 3.49 -17.95
CA GLY A 321 7.46 4.03 -19.06
C GLY A 321 8.28 4.59 -20.24
N ASN A 322 9.62 4.62 -20.16
CA ASN A 322 10.48 5.17 -21.21
C ASN A 322 10.89 4.15 -22.30
N ASN A 323 10.45 2.90 -22.21
CA ASN A 323 10.71 1.82 -23.17
C ASN A 323 12.21 1.48 -23.35
N ASN A 324 13.00 1.58 -22.30
CA ASN A 324 14.43 1.23 -22.26
C ASN A 324 14.65 -0.27 -21.96
N ALA A 325 13.93 -1.17 -22.63
CA ALA A 325 14.08 -2.61 -22.40
C ALA A 325 15.50 -3.11 -22.73
N GLY A 326 15.99 -4.09 -21.97
CA GLY A 326 17.32 -4.67 -22.14
C GLY A 326 17.29 -6.09 -22.70
N ILE A 327 18.33 -6.49 -23.42
CA ILE A 327 18.54 -7.83 -23.96
C ILE A 327 19.64 -8.53 -23.18
N ILE A 328 19.34 -9.71 -22.64
CA ILE A 328 20.27 -10.53 -21.85
C ILE A 328 21.14 -11.35 -22.80
N ASP A 329 22.46 -11.30 -22.61
CA ASP A 329 23.44 -12.15 -23.30
C ASP A 329 24.49 -12.66 -22.32
N GLY A 330 24.53 -13.96 -22.07
CA GLY A 330 25.50 -14.62 -21.20
C GLY A 330 25.23 -14.56 -19.68
N ALA A 331 24.18 -13.86 -19.22
CA ALA A 331 23.69 -13.93 -17.84
C ALA A 331 22.49 -14.89 -17.74
N GLU A 332 22.27 -15.50 -16.57
CA GLU A 332 21.20 -16.46 -16.32
C GLU A 332 20.21 -15.95 -15.26
N TRP A 333 18.94 -16.32 -15.39
CA TRP A 333 17.93 -16.04 -14.37
C TRP A 333 18.16 -16.89 -13.12
N THR A 334 18.05 -16.26 -11.95
CA THR A 334 18.14 -16.92 -10.65
C THR A 334 17.21 -16.24 -9.64
N ASP A 335 17.14 -16.76 -8.42
CA ASP A 335 16.49 -16.08 -7.29
C ASP A 335 17.26 -14.78 -6.96
N GLY A 336 16.53 -13.66 -6.96
CA GLY A 336 17.04 -12.32 -6.71
C GLY A 336 17.03 -11.94 -5.22
N ARG A 337 17.13 -10.65 -4.93
CA ARG A 337 16.85 -10.10 -3.60
C ARG A 337 15.36 -10.23 -3.32
N GLU A 338 14.55 -9.87 -4.30
CA GLU A 338 13.10 -10.01 -4.28
C GLU A 338 12.62 -10.64 -5.59
N GLY A 339 12.01 -11.83 -5.50
CA GLY A 339 11.60 -12.57 -6.69
C GLY A 339 12.80 -13.11 -7.47
N SER A 340 12.96 -12.72 -8.73
CA SER A 340 14.09 -13.14 -9.57
C SER A 340 15.10 -12.03 -9.80
N GLY A 341 16.34 -12.41 -10.13
CA GLY A 341 17.41 -11.51 -10.53
C GLY A 341 18.29 -12.16 -11.60
N LEU A 342 19.38 -11.50 -11.97
CA LEU A 342 20.32 -12.02 -12.96
C LEU A 342 21.66 -12.40 -12.32
N ASP A 343 22.10 -13.64 -12.58
CA ASP A 343 23.41 -14.16 -12.24
C ASP A 343 24.38 -13.94 -13.40
N PHE A 344 25.47 -13.21 -13.13
CA PHE A 344 26.55 -12.96 -14.06
C PHE A 344 27.76 -13.79 -13.61
N ASP A 345 28.31 -14.58 -14.53
CA ASP A 345 29.38 -15.55 -14.25
C ASP A 345 30.80 -14.97 -14.35
N GLY A 346 30.93 -13.65 -14.52
CA GLY A 346 32.20 -12.98 -14.77
C GLY A 346 32.82 -13.23 -16.15
N SER A 347 32.09 -13.83 -17.10
CA SER A 347 32.61 -14.23 -18.41
C SER A 347 31.62 -13.95 -19.55
N GLY A 348 31.57 -12.70 -20.01
CA GLY A 348 30.81 -12.26 -21.17
C GLY A 348 29.34 -11.94 -20.88
N GLY A 349 28.85 -12.27 -19.69
CA GLY A 349 27.49 -11.95 -19.25
C GLY A 349 27.23 -10.45 -19.18
N HIS A 350 26.17 -10.00 -19.84
CA HIS A 350 25.71 -8.61 -19.78
C HIS A 350 24.25 -8.47 -20.20
N VAL A 351 23.64 -7.33 -19.85
CA VAL A 351 22.43 -6.85 -20.50
C VAL A 351 22.78 -5.65 -21.37
N LEU A 352 22.34 -5.68 -22.63
CA LEU A 352 22.47 -4.57 -23.58
C LEU A 352 21.13 -3.82 -23.66
N VAL A 353 21.16 -2.52 -23.34
CA VAL A 353 20.02 -1.61 -23.46
C VAL A 353 20.34 -0.62 -24.58
N ASP A 354 19.55 -0.67 -25.65
CA ASP A 354 19.73 0.19 -26.81
C ASP A 354 19.62 1.67 -26.43
N ASN A 355 20.44 2.51 -27.06
CA ASN A 355 20.42 3.94 -26.83
C ASN A 355 19.06 4.59 -27.15
N SER A 356 18.55 5.37 -26.19
CA SER A 356 17.37 6.23 -26.34
C SER A 356 17.69 7.69 -25.94
N ASP A 357 16.78 8.63 -26.21
CA ASP A 357 16.96 10.03 -25.82
C ASP A 357 16.91 10.22 -24.30
N SER A 358 16.07 9.45 -23.59
CA SER A 358 15.93 9.49 -22.13
C SER A 358 17.20 9.07 -21.41
N LEU A 359 17.96 8.11 -21.97
CA LEU A 359 19.25 7.68 -21.40
C LEU A 359 20.42 8.66 -21.63
N ASN A 360 20.21 9.76 -22.38
CA ASN A 360 21.26 10.69 -22.80
C ASN A 360 21.36 11.93 -21.90
N ILE A 361 21.48 11.72 -20.59
CA ILE A 361 21.50 12.77 -19.54
C ILE A 361 22.46 13.92 -19.86
N THR A 362 21.93 15.13 -20.03
CA THR A 362 22.68 16.33 -20.46
C THR A 362 22.81 17.40 -19.40
N GLU A 363 21.99 17.33 -18.36
CA GLU A 363 21.96 18.31 -17.28
C GLU A 363 23.03 18.00 -16.23
N ASP A 364 22.97 18.70 -15.12
CA ASP A 364 23.93 18.61 -14.02
C ASP A 364 23.44 17.73 -12.87
N GLU A 365 22.47 16.84 -13.11
CA GLU A 365 21.99 15.89 -12.11
C GLU A 365 21.84 14.48 -12.68
N ILE A 366 22.00 13.46 -11.82
CA ILE A 366 21.76 12.04 -12.13
C ILE A 366 21.78 11.20 -10.85
N THR A 367 20.97 10.14 -10.80
CA THR A 367 21.09 9.08 -9.79
C THR A 367 21.15 7.69 -10.44
N LEU A 368 22.04 6.84 -9.95
CA LEU A 368 22.16 5.43 -10.32
C LEU A 368 21.94 4.57 -9.08
N SER A 369 20.99 3.63 -9.12
CA SER A 369 20.68 2.72 -8.02
C SER A 369 20.70 1.26 -8.46
N VAL A 370 21.25 0.38 -7.62
CA VAL A 370 21.35 -1.06 -7.90
C VAL A 370 21.42 -1.85 -6.59
N TRP A 371 20.74 -3.00 -6.55
CA TRP A 371 21.02 -4.06 -5.60
C TRP A 371 22.00 -5.06 -6.21
N PHE A 372 23.00 -5.46 -5.45
CA PHE A 372 23.97 -6.44 -5.91
C PHE A 372 24.41 -7.39 -4.81
N LYS A 373 24.87 -8.58 -5.21
CA LYS A 373 25.50 -9.56 -4.34
C LYS A 373 26.67 -10.22 -5.08
N LYS A 374 27.88 -10.19 -4.52
CA LYS A 374 29.06 -10.77 -5.19
C LYS A 374 29.39 -12.17 -4.71
N SER A 375 29.83 -13.01 -5.64
CA SER A 375 30.37 -14.35 -5.35
C SER A 375 31.78 -14.29 -4.75
N ASP A 376 32.59 -13.33 -5.24
CA ASP A 376 33.96 -13.08 -4.78
C ASP A 376 34.31 -11.59 -4.95
N LEU A 377 34.72 -10.93 -3.86
CA LEU A 377 35.13 -9.52 -3.86
C LEU A 377 36.54 -9.26 -4.41
N SER A 378 37.29 -10.31 -4.75
CA SER A 378 38.64 -10.18 -5.30
C SER A 378 38.66 -9.89 -6.81
N ASP A 379 37.50 -9.88 -7.45
CA ASP A 379 37.28 -9.47 -8.83
C ASP A 379 36.33 -8.27 -8.91
N GLY A 380 36.63 -7.31 -9.79
CA GLY A 380 35.79 -6.12 -10.00
C GLY A 380 34.62 -6.40 -10.94
N GLY A 381 33.82 -5.39 -11.24
CA GLY A 381 32.73 -5.51 -12.21
C GLY A 381 31.88 -4.26 -12.35
N ALA A 382 31.35 -4.03 -13.55
CA ALA A 382 30.44 -2.93 -13.85
C ALA A 382 29.01 -3.27 -13.39
N PHE A 383 28.37 -2.35 -12.66
CA PHE A 383 26.93 -2.43 -12.41
C PHE A 383 26.17 -1.82 -13.59
N ILE A 384 26.43 -0.53 -13.87
CA ILE A 384 25.79 0.24 -14.94
C ILE A 384 26.86 1.02 -15.67
N PHE A 385 26.96 0.87 -16.99
CA PHE A 385 27.95 1.54 -17.82
C PHE A 385 27.34 2.17 -19.08
N LYS A 386 27.48 3.49 -19.21
CA LYS A 386 27.28 4.21 -20.48
C LYS A 386 28.59 4.86 -20.90
N ASN A 387 29.15 4.38 -22.01
CA ASN A 387 30.51 4.71 -22.41
C ASN A 387 30.76 6.21 -22.52
N SER A 388 31.75 6.71 -21.76
CA SER A 388 32.16 8.12 -21.76
C SER A 388 31.06 9.11 -21.34
N GLN A 389 30.12 8.68 -20.48
CA GLN A 389 29.08 9.52 -19.87
C GLN A 389 28.93 9.27 -18.37
N TYR A 390 28.37 8.12 -17.96
CA TYR A 390 28.21 7.72 -16.55
C TYR A 390 28.59 6.25 -16.35
N PHE A 391 29.20 5.95 -15.21
CA PHE A 391 29.67 4.60 -14.88
C PHE A 391 29.66 4.35 -13.38
N LEU A 392 28.97 3.29 -12.94
CA LEU A 392 28.97 2.80 -11.57
C LEU A 392 29.52 1.36 -11.54
N TRP A 393 30.55 1.12 -10.72
CA TRP A 393 31.24 -0.17 -10.66
C TRP A 393 31.90 -0.43 -9.31
N ILE A 394 32.29 -1.68 -9.09
CA ILE A 394 33.07 -2.12 -7.93
C ILE A 394 34.43 -2.65 -8.38
N ASP A 395 35.50 -2.25 -7.68
CA ASP A 395 36.87 -2.69 -7.99
C ASP A 395 37.22 -4.06 -7.37
N SER A 396 38.36 -4.61 -7.76
CA SER A 396 38.88 -5.89 -7.23
C SER A 396 39.32 -5.84 -5.75
N ASN A 397 39.14 -4.71 -5.08
CA ASN A 397 39.38 -4.55 -3.64
C ASN A 397 38.06 -4.37 -2.87
N GLY A 398 36.91 -4.45 -3.53
CA GLY A 398 35.58 -4.26 -2.94
C GLY A 398 35.16 -2.79 -2.81
N LYS A 399 35.77 -1.87 -3.58
CA LYS A 399 35.48 -0.43 -3.52
C LYS A 399 34.50 -0.01 -4.60
N VAL A 400 33.43 0.67 -4.18
CA VAL A 400 32.45 1.25 -5.10
C VAL A 400 33.00 2.56 -5.69
N ASN A 401 32.85 2.72 -6.99
CA ASN A 401 33.35 3.83 -7.78
C ASN A 401 32.24 4.40 -8.67
N PHE A 402 32.06 5.71 -8.62
CA PHE A 402 31.12 6.45 -9.47
C PHE A 402 31.88 7.46 -10.34
N ILE A 403 31.68 7.40 -11.66
CA ILE A 403 32.39 8.23 -12.63
C ILE A 403 31.38 8.97 -13.51
N LEU A 404 31.61 10.27 -13.69
CA LEU A 404 30.92 11.13 -14.64
C LEU A 404 31.91 11.79 -15.60
N TYR A 405 31.51 11.91 -16.87
CA TYR A 405 32.25 12.72 -17.85
C TYR A 405 31.57 14.09 -17.99
N LYS A 406 32.37 15.14 -17.87
CA LYS A 406 31.97 16.54 -18.11
C LYS A 406 32.40 16.97 -19.53
N PRO A 407 31.85 18.09 -20.05
CA PRO A 407 32.27 18.66 -21.33
C PRO A 407 33.80 18.78 -21.48
N ASN A 408 34.29 18.55 -22.70
CA ASN A 408 35.73 18.46 -23.03
C ASN A 408 36.44 17.21 -22.49
N TRP A 409 35.70 16.12 -22.25
CA TRP A 409 36.28 14.82 -21.84
C TRP A 409 36.96 14.87 -20.48
N THR A 410 36.46 15.72 -19.58
CA THR A 410 36.94 15.76 -18.19
C THR A 410 36.23 14.67 -17.40
N GLU A 411 36.98 13.66 -17.01
CA GLU A 411 36.50 12.60 -16.12
C GLU A 411 36.56 13.10 -14.67
N VAL A 412 35.47 12.88 -13.94
CA VAL A 412 35.37 13.11 -12.50
C VAL A 412 34.98 11.79 -11.85
N SER A 413 35.79 11.32 -10.90
CA SER A 413 35.64 10.03 -10.23
C SER A 413 35.51 10.20 -8.73
N LEU A 414 34.50 9.59 -8.14
CA LEU A 414 34.33 9.42 -6.70
C LEU A 414 34.54 7.95 -6.34
N GLU A 415 35.53 7.68 -5.49
CA GLU A 415 35.81 6.35 -4.94
C GLU A 415 35.44 6.34 -3.46
N TRP A 416 34.67 5.35 -3.02
CA TRP A 416 34.58 5.06 -1.59
C TRP A 416 35.87 4.39 -1.11
N VAL A 417 36.54 5.01 -0.14
CA VAL A 417 37.92 4.66 0.25
C VAL A 417 38.03 3.38 1.08
N ASP A 418 36.97 3.02 1.79
CA ASP A 418 36.85 1.73 2.46
C ASP A 418 36.33 0.68 1.47
N ARG A 419 35.86 -0.48 1.95
CA ARG A 419 35.44 -1.58 1.07
C ARG A 419 34.27 -2.34 1.66
N ILE A 420 33.49 -2.92 0.77
CA ILE A 420 32.59 -4.02 1.08
C ILE A 420 33.44 -5.22 1.47
N ASN A 421 33.06 -5.91 2.54
CA ASN A 421 33.91 -6.95 3.15
C ASN A 421 33.20 -8.29 3.36
N ASP A 422 31.95 -8.39 2.94
CA ASP A 422 31.15 -9.59 2.90
C ASP A 422 30.52 -9.78 1.50
N THR A 423 29.78 -10.85 1.33
CA THR A 423 29.20 -11.28 0.05
C THR A 423 27.68 -11.30 0.12
N ASP A 424 27.08 -10.55 1.05
CA ASP A 424 25.63 -10.45 1.18
C ASP A 424 25.08 -9.39 0.20
N TRP A 425 23.75 -9.21 0.22
CA TRP A 425 23.10 -8.19 -0.60
C TRP A 425 23.43 -6.81 -0.06
N HIS A 426 23.84 -5.92 -0.96
CA HIS A 426 24.05 -4.51 -0.66
C HIS A 426 23.29 -3.65 -1.67
N HIS A 427 22.82 -2.50 -1.19
CA HIS A 427 22.22 -1.47 -2.02
C HIS A 427 23.22 -0.35 -2.24
N VAL A 428 23.38 0.08 -3.49
CA VAL A 428 24.23 1.22 -3.85
C VAL A 428 23.38 2.28 -4.52
N VAL A 429 23.46 3.50 -4.00
CA VAL A 429 22.94 4.71 -4.66
C VAL A 429 24.09 5.68 -4.89
N ALA A 430 24.35 6.01 -6.15
CA ALA A 430 25.33 7.01 -6.52
C ALA A 430 24.64 8.16 -7.24
N LEU A 431 24.78 9.37 -6.71
CA LEU A 431 24.09 10.55 -7.24
C LEU A 431 25.00 11.74 -7.44
N TYR A 432 24.56 12.67 -8.28
CA TYR A 432 25.15 13.96 -8.50
C TYR A 432 24.04 15.01 -8.54
N ASP A 433 24.17 16.05 -7.71
CA ASP A 433 23.14 17.08 -7.45
C ASP A 433 23.51 18.47 -8.01
N GLY A 434 24.39 18.51 -9.02
CA GLY A 434 24.92 19.76 -9.56
C GLY A 434 26.10 20.34 -8.76
N GLU A 435 26.21 20.04 -7.46
CA GLU A 435 27.22 20.60 -6.55
C GLU A 435 28.23 19.55 -6.03
N ALA A 436 27.80 18.31 -5.83
CA ALA A 436 28.60 17.22 -5.32
C ALA A 436 28.16 15.85 -5.86
N MET A 437 29.13 14.98 -6.11
CA MET A 437 28.89 13.55 -6.29
C MET A 437 28.84 12.88 -4.91
N LYS A 438 27.93 11.94 -4.71
CA LYS A 438 27.78 11.17 -3.45
C LYS A 438 27.59 9.69 -3.73
N ILE A 439 28.04 8.84 -2.80
CA ILE A 439 27.81 7.39 -2.81
C ILE A 439 27.21 7.00 -1.45
N TYR A 440 26.06 6.34 -1.51
CA TYR A 440 25.39 5.70 -0.41
C TYR A 440 25.48 4.18 -0.56
N ILE A 441 25.77 3.47 0.52
CA ILE A 441 25.71 2.01 0.59
C ILE A 441 24.91 1.64 1.82
N ASP A 442 23.92 0.78 1.65
CA ASP A 442 22.98 0.35 2.70
C ASP A 442 22.41 1.55 3.49
N ASN A 443 21.90 2.53 2.74
CA ASN A 443 21.30 3.77 3.23
C ASN A 443 22.24 4.71 4.02
N GLN A 444 23.55 4.49 3.97
CA GLN A 444 24.53 5.36 4.62
C GLN A 444 25.37 6.12 3.59
N GLU A 445 25.49 7.45 3.72
CA GLU A 445 26.45 8.23 2.93
C GLU A 445 27.88 7.85 3.31
N LEU A 446 28.68 7.41 2.35
CA LEU A 446 30.02 6.89 2.59
C LEU A 446 31.12 7.61 1.81
N ALA A 447 30.75 8.32 0.74
CA ALA A 447 31.69 9.14 -0.01
C ALA A 447 31.00 10.37 -0.59
N SER A 448 31.73 11.49 -0.64
CA SER A 448 31.26 12.74 -1.24
C SER A 448 32.43 13.50 -1.90
N LEU A 449 32.18 14.15 -3.03
CA LEU A 449 33.14 14.97 -3.78
C LEU A 449 32.46 16.17 -4.43
N GLU A 450 32.84 17.37 -3.99
CA GLU A 450 32.46 18.65 -4.58
C GLU A 450 32.88 18.77 -6.05
N THR A 451 31.92 18.99 -6.94
CA THR A 451 32.14 19.16 -8.39
C THR A 451 30.92 19.82 -9.03
N ASN A 452 31.10 20.58 -10.12
CA ASN A 452 29.98 21.27 -10.76
C ASN A 452 29.99 21.16 -12.29
N GLY A 453 28.85 21.54 -12.88
CA GLY A 453 28.64 21.65 -14.33
C GLY A 453 28.02 20.40 -14.96
N ASN A 454 27.49 20.57 -16.17
CA ASN A 454 26.71 19.58 -16.90
C ASN A 454 27.45 18.26 -17.17
N ILE A 455 26.67 17.19 -17.35
CA ILE A 455 27.13 15.88 -17.80
C ILE A 455 27.28 15.87 -19.33
N GLN A 456 28.32 15.20 -19.81
CA GLN A 456 28.59 15.03 -21.24
C GLN A 456 27.62 14.00 -21.84
N SER A 457 26.67 14.45 -22.66
CA SER A 457 25.79 13.55 -23.41
C SER A 457 26.54 12.60 -24.36
N ARG A 458 26.08 11.34 -24.45
CA ARG A 458 26.55 10.32 -25.40
C ARG A 458 25.38 9.52 -25.96
N THR A 459 25.47 9.14 -27.23
CA THR A 459 24.49 8.25 -27.89
C THR A 459 24.95 6.79 -27.89
N ASN A 460 25.64 6.36 -26.84
CA ASN A 460 26.12 4.99 -26.66
C ASN A 460 25.08 4.17 -25.90
N ASP A 461 24.98 2.88 -26.21
CA ASP A 461 24.13 1.94 -25.48
C ASP A 461 24.55 1.83 -24.01
N VAL A 462 23.59 1.49 -23.15
CA VAL A 462 23.84 1.19 -21.74
C VAL A 462 24.11 -0.31 -21.61
N ARG A 463 25.13 -0.66 -20.83
CA ARG A 463 25.42 -2.05 -20.47
C ARG A 463 25.28 -2.24 -18.96
N ILE A 464 24.63 -3.34 -18.58
CA ILE A 464 24.53 -3.80 -17.19
C ILE A 464 25.36 -5.07 -17.07
N GLY A 465 26.15 -5.19 -15.99
CA GLY A 465 26.98 -6.37 -15.72
C GLY A 465 28.30 -6.42 -16.49
N SER A 466 28.59 -5.51 -17.42
CA SER A 466 29.92 -5.38 -18.02
C SER A 466 30.18 -3.99 -18.61
N GLN A 467 31.46 -3.61 -18.73
CA GLN A 467 31.85 -2.44 -19.51
C GLN A 467 31.87 -2.77 -21.01
N ASN A 468 32.39 -3.96 -21.35
CA ASN A 468 32.28 -4.57 -22.66
C ASN A 468 32.46 -6.08 -22.53
N ASP A 469 32.44 -6.79 -23.66
CA ASP A 469 32.53 -8.25 -23.79
C ASP A 469 33.75 -8.91 -23.11
N THR A 470 34.72 -8.13 -22.61
CA THR A 470 35.97 -8.64 -22.00
C THR A 470 36.54 -7.78 -20.87
N LEU A 471 35.86 -6.70 -20.45
CA LEU A 471 36.39 -5.77 -19.44
C LEU A 471 35.32 -5.45 -18.39
N ASN A 472 35.77 -5.42 -17.13
CA ASN A 472 34.95 -5.14 -15.95
C ASN A 472 33.66 -5.97 -15.96
N GLU A 473 33.80 -7.26 -16.26
CA GLU A 473 32.74 -8.25 -16.24
C GLU A 473 32.34 -8.53 -14.79
N PHE A 474 31.06 -8.38 -14.48
CA PHE A 474 30.54 -8.61 -13.15
C PHE A 474 30.41 -10.11 -12.88
N ASP A 475 30.88 -10.54 -11.71
CA ASP A 475 30.66 -11.89 -11.17
C ASP A 475 29.83 -11.77 -9.88
N GLY A 476 28.57 -12.19 -9.97
CA GLY A 476 27.58 -12.09 -8.92
C GLY A 476 26.17 -11.82 -9.44
N LEU A 477 25.27 -11.52 -8.50
CA LEU A 477 23.86 -11.23 -8.75
C LEU A 477 23.61 -9.72 -8.82
N LEU A 478 22.81 -9.29 -9.79
CA LEU A 478 22.23 -7.95 -9.84
C LEU A 478 20.71 -8.05 -9.80
N ASP A 479 20.09 -7.06 -9.15
CA ASP A 479 18.65 -6.94 -9.03
C ASP A 479 18.24 -5.45 -8.91
N THR A 480 16.98 -5.14 -9.21
CA THR A 480 16.32 -3.85 -8.94
C THR A 480 17.18 -2.63 -9.30
N ILE A 481 17.40 -2.41 -10.60
CA ILE A 481 18.25 -1.33 -11.12
C ILE A 481 17.41 -0.12 -11.54
N ARG A 482 17.81 1.08 -11.11
CA ARG A 482 17.18 2.35 -11.49
C ARG A 482 18.16 3.41 -11.97
N ILE A 483 17.71 4.26 -12.90
CA ILE A 483 18.39 5.47 -13.35
C ILE A 483 17.40 6.63 -13.22
N TYR A 484 17.84 7.74 -12.61
CA TYR A 484 17.10 9.01 -12.57
C TYR A 484 17.89 10.11 -13.25
N ASP A 485 17.20 11.07 -13.88
CA ASP A 485 17.79 12.28 -14.47
C ASP A 485 17.97 13.43 -13.48
N ARG A 486 17.68 13.18 -12.20
CA ARG A 486 17.86 14.10 -11.06
C ARG A 486 18.62 13.46 -9.91
N ALA A 487 19.01 14.28 -8.93
CA ALA A 487 19.42 13.78 -7.63
C ALA A 487 18.19 13.42 -6.78
N VAL A 488 18.25 12.26 -6.12
CA VAL A 488 17.23 11.82 -5.15
C VAL A 488 17.52 12.36 -3.74
N SER A 489 16.48 12.56 -2.93
CA SER A 489 16.54 12.99 -1.53
C SER A 489 17.00 11.87 -0.59
N LEU A 490 17.29 12.21 0.68
CA LEU A 490 17.66 11.19 1.67
C LEU A 490 16.47 10.27 1.99
N GLU A 491 15.27 10.82 1.98
CA GLU A 491 14.03 10.08 2.20
C GLU A 491 13.74 9.13 1.03
N GLU A 492 14.04 9.54 -0.21
CA GLU A 492 13.98 8.67 -1.39
C GLU A 492 15.04 7.57 -1.36
N ILE A 493 16.23 7.83 -0.83
CA ILE A 493 17.26 6.80 -0.64
C ILE A 493 16.81 5.76 0.39
N ASP A 494 16.19 6.19 1.48
CA ASP A 494 15.63 5.29 2.49
C ASP A 494 14.49 4.44 1.92
N ALA A 495 13.59 5.05 1.14
CA ALA A 495 12.52 4.35 0.43
C ALA A 495 13.08 3.32 -0.58
N LEU A 496 14.10 3.67 -1.36
CA LEU A 496 14.77 2.75 -2.28
C LEU A 496 15.48 1.58 -1.58
N TYR A 497 15.97 1.79 -0.35
CA TYR A 497 16.65 0.77 0.44
C TYR A 497 15.67 -0.19 1.14
N ASN A 498 14.59 0.35 1.69
CA ASN A 498 13.57 -0.45 2.37
C ASN A 498 12.56 -1.07 1.38
N GLU A 499 12.59 -0.63 0.11
CA GLU A 499 11.52 -0.85 -0.88
C GLU A 499 10.15 -0.38 -0.37
N VAL A 500 10.15 0.61 0.53
CA VAL A 500 8.96 1.28 1.07
C VAL A 500 8.69 2.50 0.20
N GLY A 501 8.08 2.26 -0.96
CA GLY A 501 7.57 3.30 -1.84
C GLY A 501 6.18 2.89 -2.32
N GLU A 502 5.17 3.20 -1.53
CA GLU A 502 3.78 3.12 -1.94
C GLU A 502 3.38 4.49 -2.51
N LEU A 503 2.73 4.49 -3.68
CA LEU A 503 2.10 5.70 -4.23
C LEU A 503 0.93 6.09 -3.32
N VAL A 504 1.11 7.09 -2.44
CA VAL A 504 0.03 7.53 -1.53
C VAL A 504 -0.96 8.48 -2.23
N VAL A 505 -2.25 8.16 -2.10
CA VAL A 505 -3.36 9.12 -2.16
C VAL A 505 -3.86 9.26 -0.72
N ASN A 506 -3.75 10.46 -0.14
CA ASN A 506 -4.02 10.72 1.28
C ASN A 506 -5.54 10.70 1.61
N GLU A 507 -5.97 9.91 2.60
CA GLU A 507 -7.26 10.10 3.31
C GLU A 507 -7.06 10.08 4.83
N ASP A 508 -7.20 11.25 5.45
CA ASP A 508 -7.03 11.50 6.88
C ASP A 508 -8.28 11.16 7.73
N ASN A 509 -8.07 10.30 8.73
CA ASN A 509 -8.48 10.40 10.15
C ASN A 509 -9.93 10.81 10.57
N GLU A 510 -10.67 9.88 11.21
CA GLU A 510 -11.77 10.17 12.15
C GLU A 510 -11.50 9.69 13.59
N ALA A 511 -11.78 10.56 14.58
CA ALA A 511 -11.88 10.24 16.00
C ALA A 511 -13.31 10.52 16.54
N GLN A 512 -13.77 9.68 17.49
CA GLN A 512 -15.16 9.46 17.91
C GLN A 512 -15.87 10.58 18.72
N ALA A 513 -17.14 10.85 18.37
CA ALA A 513 -18.21 11.47 19.20
C ALA A 513 -19.62 10.87 18.80
N PRO A 514 -20.74 11.14 19.53
CA PRO A 514 -21.89 10.22 19.69
C PRO A 514 -22.64 9.88 18.40
N GLN A 515 -22.98 8.60 18.22
CA GLN A 515 -23.34 8.03 16.91
C GLN A 515 -24.82 8.17 16.54
N LEU A 516 -25.09 8.97 15.48
CA LEU A 516 -26.22 8.80 14.59
C LEU A 516 -25.86 7.67 13.61
N LEU A 517 -26.44 6.48 13.78
CA LEU A 517 -26.16 5.33 12.90
C LEU A 517 -26.99 5.46 11.62
N VAL A 518 -26.38 6.02 10.57
CA VAL A 518 -26.83 5.84 9.18
C VAL A 518 -26.10 4.61 8.65
N ALA A 519 -26.81 3.49 8.56
CA ALA A 519 -26.27 2.31 7.89
C ALA A 519 -26.40 2.55 6.37
N LEU A 520 -25.27 2.78 5.70
CA LEU A 520 -25.12 2.42 4.30
C LEU A 520 -24.64 0.97 4.32
N GLU A 521 -25.44 0.05 3.80
CA GLU A 521 -24.95 -1.31 3.54
C GLU A 521 -23.90 -1.21 2.43
N GLU A 522 -22.70 -1.73 2.68
CA GLU A 522 -21.61 -1.76 1.71
C GLU A 522 -21.98 -2.59 0.49
N ASN A 523 -21.92 -2.01 -0.71
CA ASN A 523 -21.80 -2.75 -1.95
C ASN A 523 -20.72 -2.16 -2.87
N GLN A 524 -19.51 -2.72 -2.68
CA GLN A 524 -18.19 -2.64 -3.35
C GLN A 524 -17.95 -2.32 -4.84
N VAL A 525 -18.27 -1.19 -5.51
CA VAL A 525 -17.66 -0.94 -6.88
C VAL A 525 -17.25 0.51 -7.23
N ASN A 526 -15.93 0.72 -7.40
CA ASN A 526 -15.22 1.83 -8.11
C ASN A 526 -14.99 1.48 -9.60
N ARG A 527 -14.90 2.50 -10.49
CA ARG A 527 -14.17 2.40 -11.79
C ARG A 527 -13.57 3.71 -12.35
N SER A 528 -12.37 4.05 -11.93
CA SER A 528 -11.23 4.16 -12.85
C SER A 528 -9.97 3.72 -12.08
N PHE A 529 -9.04 3.09 -12.79
CA PHE A 529 -8.12 2.07 -12.27
C PHE A 529 -7.40 2.42 -10.95
N PRO A 530 -7.65 1.67 -9.85
CA PRO A 530 -6.89 1.81 -8.62
C PRO A 530 -5.52 1.14 -8.77
N VAL A 531 -4.47 1.81 -8.29
CA VAL A 531 -3.32 1.12 -7.68
C VAL A 531 -3.91 0.14 -6.68
N PHE A 532 -3.51 -1.14 -6.73
CA PHE A 532 -3.91 -2.12 -5.72
C PHE A 532 -3.48 -1.57 -4.34
N PRO A 533 -4.40 -1.22 -3.43
CA PRO A 533 -4.00 -0.94 -2.06
C PRO A 533 -3.56 -2.27 -1.47
N GLU A 534 -2.31 -2.33 -1.01
CA GLU A 534 -1.77 -3.51 -0.37
C GLU A 534 -2.52 -3.73 0.96
N ILE A 535 -3.50 -4.64 0.93
CA ILE A 535 -3.98 -5.46 2.05
C ILE A 535 -4.17 -4.71 3.40
N ASP A 536 -5.22 -3.87 3.47
CA ASP A 536 -5.87 -3.56 4.77
C ASP A 536 -6.95 -4.61 5.13
N ARG A 537 -7.05 -5.69 4.36
CA ARG A 537 -8.07 -6.75 4.54
C ARG A 537 -7.78 -7.72 5.68
N LEU A 538 -6.50 -7.89 6.03
CA LEU A 538 -6.12 -8.82 7.10
C LEU A 538 -6.57 -8.34 8.49
N SER A 539 -6.56 -7.03 8.76
CA SER A 539 -6.87 -6.49 10.10
C SER A 539 -8.33 -6.76 10.51
N ASN A 540 -9.28 -6.66 9.58
CA ASN A 540 -10.70 -6.88 9.83
C ASN A 540 -11.11 -8.37 9.82
N ILE A 541 -10.47 -9.22 9.00
CA ILE A 541 -10.75 -10.67 9.01
C ILE A 541 -10.15 -11.34 10.25
N ILE A 542 -8.95 -10.92 10.69
CA ILE A 542 -8.25 -11.53 11.82
C ILE A 542 -9.00 -11.34 13.16
N THR A 543 -9.82 -10.29 13.30
CA THR A 543 -10.52 -10.00 14.57
C THR A 543 -11.72 -10.91 14.86
N ASN A 544 -12.28 -11.63 13.88
CA ASN A 544 -13.47 -12.49 14.04
C ASN A 544 -13.33 -13.93 13.50
N MET A 545 -12.10 -14.41 13.22
CA MET A 545 -11.88 -15.76 12.65
C MET A 545 -12.50 -16.90 13.47
N THR A 546 -13.24 -17.79 12.80
CA THR A 546 -13.81 -19.00 13.41
C THR A 546 -12.81 -20.17 13.39
N TYR A 547 -11.98 -20.30 12.35
CA TYR A 547 -11.01 -21.38 12.23
C TYR A 547 -9.76 -21.00 11.41
N GLY A 548 -8.56 -21.27 11.95
CA GLY A 548 -7.27 -20.94 11.30
C GLY A 548 -6.35 -22.16 11.14
N ILE A 549 -5.82 -22.39 9.93
CA ILE A 549 -4.86 -23.47 9.62
C ILE A 549 -3.50 -22.85 9.26
N GLY A 550 -2.54 -22.93 10.17
CA GLY A 550 -1.19 -22.36 9.99
C GLY A 550 -0.21 -23.19 9.15
N THR A 551 -0.66 -24.28 8.53
CA THR A 551 0.18 -25.25 7.78
C THR A 551 -0.54 -25.76 6.54
N ASN A 552 0.13 -26.50 5.67
CA ASN A 552 -0.50 -27.07 4.46
C ASN A 552 -1.71 -27.96 4.80
N LEU A 553 -2.84 -27.73 4.11
CA LEU A 553 -4.05 -28.52 4.20
C LEU A 553 -3.96 -29.72 3.24
N ASN A 554 -3.59 -30.89 3.76
CA ASN A 554 -3.43 -32.11 2.95
C ASN A 554 -4.66 -33.03 2.90
N GLU A 555 -5.67 -32.74 3.71
CA GLU A 555 -6.93 -33.49 3.77
C GLU A 555 -8.09 -32.56 3.35
N ASN A 556 -9.25 -33.14 3.03
CA ASN A 556 -10.40 -32.32 2.69
C ASN A 556 -10.91 -31.56 3.92
N TYR A 557 -11.27 -30.30 3.74
CA TYR A 557 -11.97 -29.48 4.72
C TYR A 557 -13.44 -29.35 4.31
N ASN A 558 -14.34 -29.59 5.27
CA ASN A 558 -15.77 -29.37 5.09
C ASN A 558 -16.25 -28.41 6.17
N GLY A 559 -16.92 -27.33 5.77
CA GLY A 559 -17.59 -26.35 6.63
C GLY A 559 -18.92 -26.86 7.17
N THR A 560 -19.81 -25.92 7.46
CA THR A 560 -21.13 -26.14 8.06
C THR A 560 -22.22 -25.42 7.26
N ASN A 561 -23.49 -25.54 7.66
CA ASN A 561 -24.58 -24.80 7.01
C ASN A 561 -24.86 -23.46 7.70
N ASP A 562 -23.87 -22.92 8.41
CA ASP A 562 -23.89 -21.64 9.11
C ASP A 562 -22.72 -20.80 8.55
N ILE A 563 -22.66 -19.50 8.86
CA ILE A 563 -21.55 -18.62 8.42
C ILE A 563 -20.19 -19.16 8.91
N ASP A 564 -19.33 -19.52 7.97
CA ASP A 564 -17.95 -19.98 8.20
C ASP A 564 -16.93 -18.87 7.88
N GLN A 565 -15.93 -18.70 8.75
CA GLN A 565 -14.80 -17.80 8.52
C GLN A 565 -13.47 -18.55 8.69
N VAL A 566 -12.79 -18.82 7.58
CA VAL A 566 -11.66 -19.74 7.48
C VAL A 566 -10.42 -19.03 6.93
N MET A 567 -9.31 -19.10 7.66
CA MET A 567 -7.98 -18.64 7.22
C MET A 567 -7.02 -19.83 7.06
N ILE A 568 -6.33 -19.93 5.93
CA ILE A 568 -5.32 -20.97 5.70
C ILE A 568 -4.02 -20.35 5.22
N ARG A 569 -2.97 -20.50 6.02
CA ARG A 569 -1.63 -19.92 5.77
C ARG A 569 -0.68 -20.84 5.00
N GLY A 570 -1.12 -22.07 4.69
CA GLY A 570 -0.33 -23.09 4.01
C GLY A 570 -0.98 -23.55 2.70
N GLU A 571 -0.25 -24.34 1.91
CA GLU A 571 -0.76 -24.84 0.62
C GLU A 571 -1.99 -25.74 0.79
N ILE A 572 -2.94 -25.67 -0.14
CA ILE A 572 -4.17 -26.47 -0.13
C ILE A 572 -4.01 -27.66 -1.08
N ASN A 573 -3.71 -28.84 -0.55
CA ASN A 573 -3.62 -30.08 -1.33
C ASN A 573 -4.89 -30.94 -1.25
N GLY A 574 -5.75 -30.73 -0.25
CA GLY A 574 -7.10 -31.30 -0.15
C GLY A 574 -8.18 -30.38 -0.72
N ASN A 575 -9.41 -30.87 -0.87
CA ASN A 575 -10.52 -30.02 -1.31
C ASN A 575 -11.14 -29.24 -0.14
N ILE A 576 -11.74 -28.09 -0.42
CA ILE A 576 -12.52 -27.28 0.52
C ILE A 576 -13.99 -27.29 0.05
N SER A 577 -14.93 -27.46 0.96
CA SER A 577 -16.38 -27.34 0.73
C SER A 577 -17.02 -26.63 1.92
N LEU A 578 -17.61 -25.44 1.79
CA LEU A 578 -18.13 -24.68 2.94
C LEU A 578 -19.63 -24.90 3.18
N PHE A 579 -20.42 -25.16 2.13
CA PHE A 579 -21.83 -25.57 2.13
C PHE A 579 -22.86 -24.45 2.04
N GLN A 580 -23.50 -24.01 3.12
CA GLN A 580 -24.53 -22.96 3.04
C GLN A 580 -24.19 -21.90 4.06
N GLY A 581 -24.18 -20.63 3.68
CA GLY A 581 -23.68 -19.63 4.61
C GLY A 581 -23.60 -18.23 4.01
N GLN A 582 -22.75 -17.40 4.60
CA GLN A 582 -22.22 -16.18 3.98
C GLN A 582 -20.75 -16.23 4.35
N ASP A 583 -20.05 -17.10 3.66
CA ASP A 583 -18.81 -17.69 4.10
C ASP A 583 -17.63 -16.84 3.66
N ARG A 584 -16.56 -16.88 4.45
CA ARG A 584 -15.32 -16.13 4.18
C ARG A 584 -14.14 -17.08 4.20
N LEU A 585 -13.43 -17.19 3.09
CA LEU A 585 -12.25 -18.03 2.92
C LEU A 585 -11.05 -17.18 2.50
N TYR A 586 -9.99 -17.21 3.31
CA TYR A 586 -8.73 -16.54 3.02
C TYR A 586 -7.57 -17.54 2.95
N ILE A 587 -6.78 -17.49 1.86
CA ILE A 587 -5.70 -18.44 1.58
C ILE A 587 -4.42 -17.70 1.17
N GLU A 588 -3.36 -17.80 1.98
CA GLU A 588 -2.07 -17.11 1.74
C GLU A 588 -1.16 -17.83 0.73
N ARG A 589 -1.50 -19.07 0.33
CA ARG A 589 -0.61 -19.99 -0.42
C ARG A 589 -1.34 -20.70 -1.56
N ASP A 590 -0.59 -21.49 -2.33
CA ASP A 590 -1.09 -22.14 -3.55
C ASP A 590 -2.28 -23.08 -3.26
N VAL A 591 -3.26 -23.08 -4.16
CA VAL A 591 -4.44 -23.93 -4.14
C VAL A 591 -4.31 -25.06 -5.15
N ASN A 592 -4.01 -26.27 -4.66
CA ASN A 592 -3.89 -27.49 -5.46
C ASN A 592 -5.10 -28.42 -5.36
N GLY A 593 -6.13 -28.06 -4.57
CA GLY A 593 -7.40 -28.75 -4.42
C GLY A 593 -8.59 -27.95 -4.96
N ILE A 594 -9.76 -28.58 -5.10
CA ILE A 594 -10.98 -27.87 -5.52
C ILE A 594 -11.51 -27.04 -4.34
N ILE A 595 -11.96 -25.81 -4.62
CA ILE A 595 -12.72 -24.98 -3.69
C ILE A 595 -14.18 -24.98 -4.11
N ASP A 596 -15.08 -25.18 -3.16
CA ASP A 596 -16.53 -25.15 -3.29
C ASP A 596 -17.06 -24.30 -2.12
N MET A 597 -17.49 -23.07 -2.38
CA MET A 597 -17.96 -22.16 -1.34
C MET A 597 -19.38 -22.58 -0.92
N GLY A 598 -20.28 -22.76 -1.88
CA GLY A 598 -21.60 -23.32 -1.68
C GLY A 598 -22.70 -22.26 -1.85
N ASP A 599 -23.86 -22.41 -1.22
CA ASP A 599 -24.94 -21.43 -1.38
C ASP A 599 -24.79 -20.29 -0.37
N GLY A 600 -24.89 -19.05 -0.81
CA GLY A 600 -24.82 -17.86 0.03
C GLY A 600 -24.04 -16.73 -0.63
N ALA A 601 -24.08 -15.53 -0.05
CA ALA A 601 -23.22 -14.44 -0.52
C ALA A 601 -21.83 -14.59 0.12
N ASP A 602 -20.92 -15.26 -0.58
CA ASP A 602 -19.64 -15.72 -0.07
C ASP A 602 -18.47 -14.83 -0.54
N MET A 603 -17.35 -14.92 0.19
CA MET A 603 -16.12 -14.19 -0.09
C MET A 603 -14.92 -15.12 -0.06
N CYS A 604 -14.19 -15.23 -1.17
CA CYS A 604 -12.96 -16.01 -1.28
C CYS A 604 -11.79 -15.12 -1.73
N GLU A 605 -10.69 -15.14 -0.98
CA GLU A 605 -9.47 -14.38 -1.28
C GLU A 605 -8.24 -15.30 -1.23
N ILE A 606 -7.42 -15.24 -2.29
CA ILE A 606 -6.30 -16.15 -2.52
C ILE A 606 -5.07 -15.36 -2.99
N ASP A 607 -4.04 -15.28 -2.15
CA ASP A 607 -2.82 -14.50 -2.41
C ASP A 607 -1.89 -15.11 -3.48
N ARG A 608 -2.14 -16.37 -3.86
CA ARG A 608 -1.22 -17.19 -4.65
C ARG A 608 -1.93 -17.96 -5.75
N TYR A 609 -1.26 -18.96 -6.32
CA TYR A 609 -1.72 -19.63 -7.54
C TYR A 609 -2.94 -20.52 -7.28
N VAL A 610 -3.89 -20.52 -8.20
CA VAL A 610 -5.04 -21.45 -8.19
C VAL A 610 -4.82 -22.52 -9.24
N ASN A 611 -4.49 -23.74 -8.84
CA ASN A 611 -4.16 -24.84 -9.74
C ASN A 611 -5.34 -25.76 -10.07
N ARG A 612 -6.49 -25.58 -9.40
CA ARG A 612 -7.70 -26.40 -9.52
C ARG A 612 -8.96 -25.53 -9.44
N ASP A 613 -10.10 -26.15 -9.72
CA ASP A 613 -11.34 -25.44 -9.97
C ASP A 613 -11.89 -24.75 -8.71
N ILE A 614 -12.55 -23.61 -8.90
CA ILE A 614 -13.30 -22.87 -7.89
C ILE A 614 -14.77 -22.88 -8.29
N ILE A 615 -15.64 -23.19 -7.34
CA ILE A 615 -17.10 -23.15 -7.46
C ILE A 615 -17.57 -22.19 -6.36
N LEU A 616 -18.20 -21.08 -6.74
CA LEU A 616 -18.72 -20.10 -5.77
C LEU A 616 -20.09 -20.59 -5.29
N GLY A 617 -21.08 -20.69 -6.17
CA GLY A 617 -22.38 -21.31 -5.91
C GLY A 617 -23.53 -20.33 -6.15
N ASP A 618 -24.65 -20.49 -5.45
CA ASP A 618 -25.78 -19.56 -5.61
C ASP A 618 -25.67 -18.44 -4.56
N GLY A 619 -25.58 -17.17 -4.97
CA GLY A 619 -25.52 -15.99 -4.13
C GLY A 619 -24.81 -14.84 -4.83
N ASP A 620 -24.73 -13.67 -4.18
CA ASP A 620 -23.91 -12.56 -4.70
C ASP A 620 -22.48 -12.78 -4.19
N ASP A 621 -21.66 -13.49 -4.96
CA ASP A 621 -20.34 -13.96 -4.51
C ASP A 621 -19.20 -13.03 -4.88
N LYS A 622 -18.11 -13.09 -4.10
CA LYS A 622 -16.88 -12.36 -4.37
C LYS A 622 -15.65 -13.27 -4.38
N LEU A 623 -14.86 -13.19 -5.45
CA LEU A 623 -13.59 -13.89 -5.58
C LEU A 623 -12.46 -12.93 -5.91
N ASP A 624 -11.36 -13.03 -5.16
CA ASP A 624 -10.14 -12.26 -5.35
C ASP A 624 -8.93 -13.20 -5.44
N VAL A 625 -8.17 -13.14 -6.55
CA VAL A 625 -6.98 -13.98 -6.76
C VAL A 625 -5.80 -13.17 -7.26
N GLU A 626 -4.73 -13.16 -6.47
CA GLU A 626 -3.54 -12.33 -6.72
C GLU A 626 -2.56 -12.90 -7.77
N ARG A 627 -2.62 -14.22 -8.03
CA ARG A 627 -1.75 -14.90 -9.00
C ARG A 627 -2.55 -15.59 -10.11
N ASP A 628 -1.86 -16.37 -10.95
CA ASP A 628 -2.50 -17.00 -12.11
C ASP A 628 -3.53 -18.05 -11.67
N VAL A 629 -4.64 -18.10 -12.40
CA VAL A 629 -5.71 -19.10 -12.24
C VAL A 629 -5.59 -20.16 -13.35
N ASN A 630 -5.18 -21.36 -12.95
CA ASN A 630 -5.02 -22.54 -13.79
C ASN A 630 -6.18 -23.55 -13.66
N GLY A 631 -7.17 -23.27 -12.82
CA GLY A 631 -8.43 -24.01 -12.68
C GLY A 631 -9.62 -23.28 -13.28
N SER A 632 -10.71 -24.00 -13.58
CA SER A 632 -11.95 -23.35 -14.04
C SER A 632 -12.68 -22.66 -12.89
N ILE A 633 -13.41 -21.58 -13.18
CA ILE A 633 -14.28 -20.90 -12.22
C ILE A 633 -15.73 -21.05 -12.68
N VAL A 634 -16.62 -21.35 -11.74
CA VAL A 634 -18.08 -21.31 -11.91
C VAL A 634 -18.63 -20.44 -10.79
N ALA A 635 -19.25 -19.31 -11.15
CA ALA A 635 -19.81 -18.38 -10.17
C ALA A 635 -21.20 -18.88 -9.73
N GLY A 636 -22.26 -18.74 -10.53
CA GLY A 636 -23.51 -19.48 -10.34
C GLY A 636 -24.75 -18.62 -10.59
N LEU A 637 -25.61 -18.45 -9.58
CA LEU A 637 -26.77 -17.56 -9.65
C LEU A 637 -26.55 -16.40 -8.70
N GLY A 638 -26.79 -15.16 -9.13
CA GLY A 638 -26.60 -13.96 -8.30
C GLY A 638 -25.66 -12.98 -8.99
N ASN A 639 -25.48 -11.80 -8.42
CA ASN A 639 -24.62 -10.78 -9.01
C ASN A 639 -23.19 -10.97 -8.49
N ASP A 640 -22.36 -11.66 -9.26
CA ASP A 640 -21.05 -12.11 -8.83
C ASP A 640 -19.93 -11.11 -9.18
N THR A 641 -18.92 -11.01 -8.32
CA THR A 641 -17.77 -10.11 -8.50
C THR A 641 -16.44 -10.86 -8.44
N LEU A 642 -15.77 -11.00 -9.58
CA LEU A 642 -14.52 -11.73 -9.75
C LEU A 642 -13.37 -10.77 -10.12
N TYR A 643 -12.36 -10.67 -9.25
CA TYR A 643 -11.11 -9.94 -9.46
C TYR A 643 -9.94 -10.92 -9.59
N LEU A 644 -9.42 -11.06 -10.80
CA LEU A 644 -8.37 -12.03 -11.13
C LEU A 644 -7.12 -11.27 -11.61
N ASN A 645 -6.19 -10.97 -10.69
CA ASN A 645 -5.15 -9.95 -10.89
C ASN A 645 -4.08 -10.35 -11.92
N ARG A 646 -3.98 -11.63 -12.27
CA ARG A 646 -3.05 -12.14 -13.29
C ARG A 646 -3.78 -12.86 -14.42
N SER A 647 -3.19 -13.92 -14.95
CA SER A 647 -3.66 -14.60 -16.15
C SER A 647 -4.61 -15.73 -15.77
N VAL A 648 -5.64 -15.94 -16.59
CA VAL A 648 -6.58 -17.05 -16.41
C VAL A 648 -6.42 -18.03 -17.57
N ASN A 649 -6.07 -19.26 -17.23
CA ASN A 649 -5.69 -20.31 -18.19
C ASN A 649 -6.81 -21.32 -18.47
N ARG A 650 -7.95 -21.18 -17.79
CA ARG A 650 -9.11 -22.07 -17.86
C ARG A 650 -10.42 -21.29 -18.03
N SER A 651 -11.51 -22.04 -18.19
CA SER A 651 -12.82 -21.46 -18.48
C SER A 651 -13.40 -20.77 -17.26
N ILE A 652 -14.17 -19.72 -17.53
CA ILE A 652 -15.02 -19.04 -16.54
C ILE A 652 -16.47 -19.15 -17.03
N ASP A 653 -17.37 -19.47 -16.11
CA ASP A 653 -18.82 -19.48 -16.29
C ASP A 653 -19.40 -18.59 -15.18
N LEU A 654 -19.96 -17.42 -15.51
CA LEU A 654 -20.47 -16.47 -14.52
C LEU A 654 -21.90 -16.85 -14.11
N GLY A 655 -22.79 -17.09 -15.07
CA GLY A 655 -24.08 -17.74 -14.84
C GLY A 655 -25.27 -16.79 -15.01
N GLU A 656 -26.19 -16.73 -14.05
CA GLU A 656 -27.31 -15.77 -14.13
C GLU A 656 -27.11 -14.64 -13.11
N GLY A 657 -27.13 -13.39 -13.56
CA GLY A 657 -26.89 -12.24 -12.69
C GLY A 657 -26.35 -11.05 -13.45
N HIS A 658 -26.15 -9.94 -12.74
CA HIS A 658 -25.38 -8.81 -13.25
C HIS A 658 -23.94 -8.95 -12.76
N ASP A 659 -23.09 -9.60 -13.55
CA ASP A 659 -21.78 -10.05 -13.08
C ASP A 659 -20.65 -9.07 -13.43
N ILE A 660 -19.64 -9.03 -12.58
CA ILE A 660 -18.41 -8.25 -12.78
C ILE A 660 -17.21 -9.17 -12.85
N LEU A 661 -16.52 -9.16 -13.99
CA LEU A 661 -15.26 -9.87 -14.19
C LEU A 661 -14.15 -8.92 -14.61
N LYS A 662 -13.08 -8.84 -13.82
CA LYS A 662 -11.84 -8.15 -14.20
C LYS A 662 -10.65 -9.12 -14.21
N ILE A 663 -9.93 -9.15 -15.33
CA ILE A 663 -8.72 -9.95 -15.50
C ILE A 663 -7.53 -9.01 -15.74
N GLY A 664 -6.56 -9.01 -14.82
CA GLY A 664 -5.41 -8.10 -14.83
C GLY A 664 -4.33 -8.44 -15.87
N ARG A 665 -4.37 -9.63 -16.47
CA ARG A 665 -3.48 -10.01 -17.59
C ARG A 665 -4.25 -10.68 -18.74
N ASP A 666 -3.81 -11.86 -19.15
CA ASP A 666 -4.31 -12.56 -20.35
C ASP A 666 -5.44 -13.54 -19.99
N PHE A 667 -6.46 -13.61 -20.84
CA PHE A 667 -7.50 -14.63 -20.78
C PHE A 667 -7.28 -15.67 -21.88
N ASN A 668 -6.96 -16.90 -21.47
CA ASN A 668 -6.47 -17.94 -22.38
C ASN A 668 -7.52 -19.01 -22.73
N ASN A 669 -8.79 -18.84 -22.35
CA ASN A 669 -9.80 -19.88 -22.52
C ASN A 669 -11.21 -19.34 -22.89
N THR A 670 -12.25 -20.13 -22.63
CA THR A 670 -13.65 -19.79 -22.91
C THR A 670 -14.31 -19.09 -21.73
N LEU A 671 -14.94 -17.94 -21.99
CA LEU A 671 -15.85 -17.25 -21.06
C LEU A 671 -17.30 -17.46 -21.50
N ILE A 672 -18.18 -17.69 -20.53
CA ILE A 672 -19.64 -17.64 -20.65
C ILE A 672 -20.10 -16.67 -19.54
N ALA A 673 -20.67 -15.52 -19.91
CA ALA A 673 -21.18 -14.57 -18.93
C ALA A 673 -22.58 -14.98 -18.48
N GLY A 674 -23.52 -15.15 -19.43
CA GLY A 674 -24.75 -15.89 -19.22
C GLY A 674 -25.98 -15.02 -19.40
N THR A 675 -26.71 -14.67 -18.34
CA THR A 675 -27.87 -13.77 -18.45
C THR A 675 -27.81 -12.65 -17.45
N GLY A 676 -28.24 -11.46 -17.85
CA GLY A 676 -28.16 -10.23 -17.07
C GLY A 676 -27.15 -9.29 -17.74
N ASN A 677 -27.08 -8.06 -17.25
CA ASN A 677 -26.18 -7.05 -17.82
C ASN A 677 -24.80 -7.22 -17.19
N ASP A 678 -23.89 -7.84 -17.92
CA ASP A 678 -22.58 -8.20 -17.42
C ASP A 678 -21.51 -7.16 -17.76
N TYR A 679 -20.55 -7.00 -16.87
CA TYR A 679 -19.36 -6.19 -17.12
C TYR A 679 -18.11 -7.07 -17.12
N ILE A 680 -17.41 -7.10 -18.24
CA ILE A 680 -16.16 -7.85 -18.40
C ILE A 680 -15.04 -6.94 -18.89
N GLN A 681 -13.88 -6.98 -18.22
CA GLN A 681 -12.66 -6.33 -18.68
C GLN A 681 -11.45 -7.26 -18.63
N VAL A 682 -10.68 -7.25 -19.71
CA VAL A 682 -9.40 -7.97 -19.80
C VAL A 682 -8.29 -6.97 -20.15
N ALA A 683 -7.34 -6.83 -19.22
CA ALA A 683 -6.28 -5.82 -19.32
C ALA A 683 -5.22 -6.14 -20.37
N ARG A 684 -5.08 -7.40 -20.79
CA ARG A 684 -4.17 -7.79 -21.87
C ARG A 684 -4.87 -8.58 -22.97
N GLU A 685 -4.37 -9.78 -23.31
CA GLU A 685 -4.81 -10.52 -24.50
C GLU A 685 -6.00 -11.44 -24.22
N VAL A 686 -6.94 -11.50 -25.17
CA VAL A 686 -8.07 -12.44 -25.12
C VAL A 686 -7.90 -13.48 -26.22
N ASN A 687 -7.66 -14.74 -25.85
CA ASN A 687 -7.06 -15.71 -26.77
C ASN A 687 -8.01 -16.76 -27.39
N ASN A 688 -9.24 -16.94 -26.90
CA ASN A 688 -10.10 -18.04 -27.39
C ASN A 688 -11.57 -17.67 -27.67
N VAL A 689 -12.51 -17.86 -26.73
CA VAL A 689 -13.95 -17.63 -27.01
C VAL A 689 -14.56 -16.79 -25.89
N MET A 690 -15.32 -15.77 -26.28
CA MET A 690 -16.14 -14.96 -25.39
C MET A 690 -17.60 -15.09 -25.82
N ASN A 691 -18.46 -15.48 -24.89
CA ASN A 691 -19.92 -15.45 -25.05
C ASN A 691 -20.47 -14.59 -23.91
N LEU A 692 -21.02 -13.42 -24.23
CA LEU A 692 -21.54 -12.49 -23.22
C LEU A 692 -22.92 -13.00 -22.78
N GLY A 693 -23.90 -13.06 -23.66
CA GLY A 693 -25.14 -13.79 -23.42
C GLY A 693 -26.37 -12.91 -23.61
N ASP A 694 -27.37 -13.04 -22.75
CA ASP A 694 -28.57 -12.22 -22.82
C ASP A 694 -28.49 -11.08 -21.79
N GLY A 695 -28.52 -9.82 -22.22
CA GLY A 695 -28.42 -8.65 -21.36
C GLY A 695 -27.82 -7.46 -22.11
N ASP A 696 -27.90 -6.26 -21.54
CA ASP A 696 -27.15 -5.12 -22.06
C ASP A 696 -25.69 -5.21 -21.56
N ASP A 697 -24.82 -5.96 -22.26
CA ASP A 697 -23.49 -6.32 -21.77
C ASP A 697 -22.42 -5.28 -22.11
N PHE A 698 -21.44 -5.12 -21.22
CA PHE A 698 -20.24 -4.34 -21.46
C PHE A 698 -18.99 -5.21 -21.49
N PHE A 699 -18.22 -5.12 -22.58
CA PHE A 699 -16.92 -5.81 -22.68
C PHE A 699 -15.81 -4.89 -23.17
N GLU A 700 -14.70 -4.85 -22.42
CA GLU A 700 -13.49 -4.13 -22.79
C GLU A 700 -12.25 -5.04 -22.85
N ALA A 701 -11.51 -4.94 -23.96
CA ALA A 701 -10.18 -5.51 -24.10
C ALA A 701 -9.16 -4.40 -24.40
N LEU A 702 -8.17 -4.24 -23.52
CA LEU A 702 -7.16 -3.18 -23.65
C LEU A 702 -6.03 -3.52 -24.64
N HIS A 703 -5.83 -4.81 -24.94
CA HIS A 703 -4.83 -5.27 -25.93
C HIS A 703 -5.45 -6.09 -27.08
N HIS A 704 -4.70 -7.07 -27.60
CA HIS A 704 -5.07 -7.84 -28.78
C HIS A 704 -6.19 -8.84 -28.47
N VAL A 705 -7.16 -8.91 -29.38
CA VAL A 705 -8.25 -9.86 -29.32
C VAL A 705 -8.03 -10.94 -30.38
N TYR A 706 -7.52 -12.07 -29.90
CA TYR A 706 -7.40 -13.31 -30.67
C TYR A 706 -8.62 -14.23 -30.53
N ALA A 707 -9.64 -13.78 -29.80
CA ALA A 707 -10.85 -14.52 -29.51
C ALA A 707 -12.03 -14.20 -30.43
N SER A 708 -12.87 -15.20 -30.69
CA SER A 708 -14.21 -14.96 -31.28
C SER A 708 -15.16 -14.46 -30.20
N ILE A 709 -15.93 -13.41 -30.49
CA ILE A 709 -16.87 -12.80 -29.55
C ILE A 709 -18.30 -12.94 -30.07
N GLN A 710 -19.21 -13.39 -29.21
CA GLN A 710 -20.66 -13.35 -29.37
C GLN A 710 -21.21 -12.52 -28.21
N ALA A 711 -21.89 -11.40 -28.51
CA ALA A 711 -22.50 -10.57 -27.48
C ALA A 711 -23.85 -11.19 -27.08
N GLY A 712 -24.90 -11.08 -27.88
CA GLY A 712 -26.09 -11.94 -27.79
C GLY A 712 -27.40 -11.16 -27.95
N GLU A 713 -28.30 -11.22 -26.97
CA GLU A 713 -29.53 -10.41 -26.97
C GLU A 713 -29.37 -9.23 -26.01
N GLY A 714 -29.59 -7.99 -26.45
CA GLY A 714 -29.51 -6.79 -25.62
C GLY A 714 -28.79 -5.66 -26.35
N ASN A 715 -28.66 -4.48 -25.75
CA ASN A 715 -27.90 -3.37 -26.32
C ASN A 715 -26.46 -3.42 -25.81
N ASP A 716 -25.62 -4.16 -26.51
CA ASP A 716 -24.28 -4.48 -26.05
C ASP A 716 -23.27 -3.38 -26.39
N THR A 717 -22.29 -3.16 -25.50
CA THR A 717 -21.20 -2.20 -25.69
C THR A 717 -19.84 -2.88 -25.60
N LEU A 718 -19.11 -2.91 -26.72
CA LEU A 718 -17.82 -3.56 -26.83
C LEU A 718 -16.70 -2.58 -27.20
N PHE A 719 -15.63 -2.51 -26.40
CA PHE A 719 -14.44 -1.69 -26.67
C PHE A 719 -13.20 -2.58 -26.87
N LEU A 720 -12.69 -2.60 -28.10
CA LEU A 720 -11.56 -3.44 -28.50
C LEU A 720 -10.38 -2.55 -28.90
N SER A 721 -9.42 -2.35 -28.00
CA SER A 721 -8.40 -1.30 -28.13
C SER A 721 -7.33 -1.59 -29.19
N LYS A 722 -7.06 -2.86 -29.51
CA LYS A 722 -6.03 -3.24 -30.50
C LYS A 722 -6.60 -4.16 -31.59
N GLN A 723 -5.75 -5.01 -32.16
CA GLN A 723 -6.10 -5.83 -33.32
C GLN A 723 -7.15 -6.89 -32.97
N LEU A 724 -8.08 -7.12 -33.90
CA LEU A 724 -9.08 -8.18 -33.85
C LEU A 724 -8.78 -9.22 -34.94
N THR A 725 -8.59 -10.48 -34.55
CA THR A 725 -8.22 -11.54 -35.50
C THR A 725 -9.31 -12.57 -35.79
N GLN A 726 -10.32 -12.68 -34.93
CA GLN A 726 -11.44 -13.61 -35.06
C GLN A 726 -12.77 -12.86 -35.24
N PRO A 727 -13.87 -13.55 -35.60
CA PRO A 727 -15.15 -12.91 -35.82
C PRO A 727 -15.77 -12.32 -34.55
N VAL A 728 -16.55 -11.25 -34.73
CA VAL A 728 -17.43 -10.65 -33.71
C VAL A 728 -18.87 -10.66 -34.25
N THR A 729 -19.82 -11.06 -33.42
CA THR A 729 -21.26 -10.99 -33.72
C THR A 729 -21.95 -10.37 -32.51
N LEU A 730 -22.63 -9.23 -32.70
CA LEU A 730 -23.27 -8.49 -31.61
C LEU A 730 -24.65 -9.09 -31.32
N GLY A 731 -25.52 -9.25 -32.32
CA GLY A 731 -26.68 -10.15 -32.18
C GLY A 731 -27.99 -9.41 -32.36
N THR A 732 -28.80 -9.27 -31.32
CA THR A 732 -30.05 -8.49 -31.42
C THR A 732 -30.07 -7.37 -30.40
N GLY A 733 -30.41 -6.15 -30.83
CA GLY A 733 -30.45 -4.96 -29.97
C GLY A 733 -29.83 -3.78 -30.67
N ASN A 734 -29.63 -2.65 -30.00
CA ASN A 734 -28.94 -1.51 -30.60
C ASN A 734 -27.51 -1.46 -30.06
N ASP A 735 -26.61 -2.13 -30.76
CA ASP A 735 -25.28 -2.40 -30.21
C ASP A 735 -24.28 -1.30 -30.55
N PHE A 736 -23.27 -1.16 -29.69
CA PHE A 736 -22.16 -0.23 -29.87
C PHE A 736 -20.82 -0.96 -29.83
N LEU A 737 -19.99 -0.74 -30.86
CA LEU A 737 -18.66 -1.32 -30.94
C LEU A 737 -17.61 -0.25 -31.25
N ARG A 738 -16.55 -0.16 -30.45
CA ARG A 738 -15.37 0.67 -30.74
C ARG A 738 -14.17 -0.21 -31.01
N ILE A 739 -13.47 0.06 -32.10
CA ILE A 739 -12.25 -0.68 -32.47
C ILE A 739 -11.10 0.30 -32.67
N GLY A 740 -10.05 0.10 -31.86
CA GLY A 740 -8.84 0.91 -31.85
C GLY A 740 -7.85 0.58 -32.97
N SER A 741 -7.88 -0.63 -33.54
CA SER A 741 -6.88 -1.02 -34.56
C SER A 741 -7.37 -1.99 -35.64
N ASN A 742 -6.45 -2.76 -36.24
CA ASN A 742 -6.70 -3.53 -37.44
C ASN A 742 -7.72 -4.67 -37.23
N VAL A 743 -8.65 -4.80 -38.16
CA VAL A 743 -9.69 -5.84 -38.20
C VAL A 743 -9.33 -6.89 -39.25
N TYR A 744 -9.06 -8.13 -38.83
CA TYR A 744 -8.70 -9.23 -39.74
C TYR A 744 -9.84 -10.19 -40.09
N ASN A 745 -10.99 -10.07 -39.44
CA ASN A 745 -12.14 -10.95 -39.65
C ASN A 745 -13.46 -10.17 -39.74
N THR A 746 -14.57 -10.89 -39.90
CA THR A 746 -15.92 -10.29 -39.98
C THR A 746 -16.38 -9.78 -38.63
N ILE A 747 -17.04 -8.62 -38.66
CA ILE A 747 -17.76 -8.00 -37.56
C ILE A 747 -19.20 -7.82 -38.06
N ASP A 748 -20.16 -8.36 -37.33
CA ASP A 748 -21.57 -8.33 -37.69
C ASP A 748 -22.40 -7.72 -36.56
N GLY A 749 -23.06 -6.58 -36.80
CA GLY A 749 -23.94 -5.94 -35.82
C GLY A 749 -25.20 -6.76 -35.54
N GLY A 750 -25.74 -7.43 -36.57
CA GLY A 750 -26.91 -8.30 -36.41
C GLY A 750 -28.24 -7.59 -36.66
N GLU A 751 -29.22 -7.77 -35.77
CA GLU A 751 -30.56 -7.18 -35.86
C GLU A 751 -30.72 -5.98 -34.90
N GLY A 752 -30.87 -4.78 -35.46
CA GLY A 752 -31.26 -3.60 -34.69
C GLY A 752 -30.76 -2.31 -35.32
N VAL A 753 -30.37 -1.33 -34.51
CA VAL A 753 -29.75 -0.07 -34.98
C VAL A 753 -28.35 0.03 -34.40
N ASP A 754 -27.39 -0.53 -35.13
CA ASP A 754 -26.06 -0.77 -34.60
C ASP A 754 -25.09 0.34 -34.99
N SER A 755 -24.16 0.62 -34.08
CA SER A 755 -23.20 1.71 -34.18
C SER A 755 -21.77 1.23 -33.99
N ILE A 756 -20.86 1.63 -34.86
CA ILE A 756 -19.44 1.26 -34.77
C ILE A 756 -18.51 2.46 -34.96
N GLU A 757 -17.49 2.57 -34.11
CA GLU A 757 -16.40 3.54 -34.21
C GLU A 757 -15.09 2.84 -34.62
N LEU A 758 -14.57 3.21 -35.78
CA LEU A 758 -13.35 2.66 -36.36
C LEU A 758 -12.20 3.67 -36.26
N LEU A 759 -11.47 3.64 -35.15
CA LEU A 759 -10.46 4.64 -34.80
C LEU A 759 -9.20 4.63 -35.68
N ASP A 760 -8.97 3.53 -36.40
CA ASP A 760 -7.79 3.32 -37.25
C ASP A 760 -8.10 3.37 -38.75
N TYR A 761 -9.34 3.70 -39.11
CA TYR A 761 -9.81 3.70 -40.50
C TYR A 761 -10.47 5.05 -40.84
N THR A 762 -9.94 5.69 -41.89
CA THR A 762 -10.60 6.84 -42.52
C THR A 762 -11.75 6.37 -43.41
N LYS A 763 -12.71 7.25 -43.71
CA LYS A 763 -13.80 6.90 -44.64
C LYS A 763 -13.27 6.53 -46.03
N LEU A 764 -12.20 7.20 -46.48
CA LEU A 764 -11.54 6.89 -47.74
C LEU A 764 -10.98 5.46 -47.76
N ASN A 765 -10.44 5.00 -46.62
CA ASN A 765 -9.90 3.66 -46.51
C ASN A 765 -11.01 2.60 -46.59
N TYR A 766 -12.14 2.90 -45.95
CA TYR A 766 -13.34 2.09 -45.97
C TYR A 766 -13.95 2.00 -47.38
N ASP A 767 -14.21 3.13 -48.04
CA ASP A 767 -14.86 3.15 -49.35
C ASP A 767 -14.05 2.44 -50.45
N ASN A 768 -12.72 2.52 -50.39
CA ASN A 768 -11.83 1.94 -51.40
C ASN A 768 -11.29 0.55 -51.03
N ASN A 769 -11.60 0.01 -49.85
CA ASN A 769 -11.03 -1.25 -49.34
C ASN A 769 -9.48 -1.27 -49.42
N ASN A 770 -8.81 -0.14 -49.18
CA ASN A 770 -7.37 -0.02 -49.36
C ASN A 770 -6.55 -0.39 -48.10
N LYS A 771 -7.22 -0.56 -46.94
CA LYS A 771 -6.68 -1.04 -45.66
C LYS A 771 -7.55 -2.20 -45.18
N ASP A 772 -6.94 -3.37 -45.03
CA ASP A 772 -7.54 -4.60 -44.47
C ASP A 772 -8.89 -5.06 -45.07
N ASN A 773 -9.29 -4.60 -46.27
CA ASN A 773 -10.62 -4.91 -46.82
C ASN A 773 -11.79 -4.63 -45.84
N ILE A 774 -11.65 -3.60 -45.01
CA ILE A 774 -12.54 -3.31 -43.87
C ILE A 774 -14.03 -3.26 -44.25
N ARG A 775 -14.39 -2.73 -45.43
CA ARG A 775 -15.79 -2.64 -45.86
C ARG A 775 -16.43 -3.99 -46.14
N ASN A 776 -15.64 -5.01 -46.46
CA ASN A 776 -16.16 -6.37 -46.63
C ASN A 776 -16.25 -7.12 -45.30
N ARG A 777 -15.69 -6.55 -44.24
CA ARG A 777 -15.60 -7.15 -42.90
C ARG A 777 -16.66 -6.59 -41.94
N VAL A 778 -17.03 -5.32 -42.08
CA VAL A 778 -18.07 -4.68 -41.27
C VAL A 778 -19.44 -4.89 -41.94
N LEU A 779 -20.32 -5.63 -41.27
CA LEU A 779 -21.66 -6.01 -41.73
C LEU A 779 -22.73 -5.53 -40.75
N ASN A 780 -23.92 -5.18 -41.26
CA ASN A 780 -25.10 -4.80 -40.47
C ASN A 780 -24.81 -3.72 -39.41
N PHE A 781 -24.24 -2.60 -39.83
CA PHE A 781 -24.15 -1.39 -39.00
C PHE A 781 -24.84 -0.22 -39.72
N GLU A 782 -25.81 0.40 -39.06
CA GLU A 782 -26.53 1.58 -39.54
C GLU A 782 -25.67 2.84 -39.41
N ASN A 783 -24.89 2.93 -38.32
CA ASN A 783 -24.05 4.07 -37.99
C ASN A 783 -22.57 3.68 -37.92
N ILE A 784 -21.71 4.37 -38.66
CA ILE A 784 -20.26 4.10 -38.70
C ILE A 784 -19.50 5.42 -38.59
N LYS A 785 -18.68 5.57 -37.55
CA LYS A 785 -17.76 6.70 -37.36
C LYS A 785 -16.32 6.31 -37.69
N PHE A 786 -15.62 7.20 -38.39
CA PHE A 786 -14.26 6.99 -38.87
C PHE A 786 -13.25 7.89 -38.17
N SER A 787 -11.96 7.53 -38.27
CA SER A 787 -10.85 8.24 -37.63
C SER A 787 -10.62 9.68 -38.12
N ASP A 788 -11.15 10.03 -39.30
CA ASP A 788 -11.14 11.37 -39.86
C ASP A 788 -12.37 12.21 -39.46
N GLY A 789 -13.22 11.67 -38.57
CA GLY A 789 -14.43 12.33 -38.06
C GLY A 789 -15.62 12.28 -39.02
N GLU A 790 -15.49 11.64 -40.19
CA GLU A 790 -16.64 11.41 -41.07
C GLU A 790 -17.55 10.30 -40.49
N VAL A 791 -18.85 10.41 -40.76
CA VAL A 791 -19.87 9.45 -40.28
C VAL A 791 -20.75 8.98 -41.44
N ILE A 792 -21.06 7.68 -41.46
CA ILE A 792 -22.18 7.10 -42.22
C ILE A 792 -23.32 6.88 -41.23
N GLY A 793 -24.55 7.27 -41.59
CA GLY A 793 -25.71 7.11 -40.70
C GLY A 793 -26.04 8.36 -39.89
N ASN A 794 -26.57 8.17 -38.69
CA ASN A 794 -26.88 9.24 -37.75
C ASN A 794 -25.63 9.63 -36.96
N ALA A 795 -25.17 10.88 -37.07
CA ALA A 795 -24.02 11.37 -36.29
C ALA A 795 -24.36 11.57 -34.81
N GLU A 796 -25.62 11.83 -34.47
CA GLU A 796 -26.05 12.15 -33.11
C GLU A 796 -25.85 10.98 -32.13
N VAL A 797 -25.80 9.74 -32.64
CA VAL A 797 -25.50 8.53 -31.82
C VAL A 797 -24.07 8.54 -31.29
N PHE A 798 -23.20 9.38 -31.87
CA PHE A 798 -21.83 9.62 -31.43
C PHE A 798 -21.64 11.00 -30.79
N ASP A 799 -22.68 11.87 -30.79
CA ASP A 799 -22.67 13.22 -30.23
C ASP A 799 -23.28 13.29 -28.82
N GLY A 800 -24.03 12.25 -28.44
CA GLY A 800 -24.45 12.02 -27.07
C GLY A 800 -23.34 11.33 -26.33
N ASN A 801 -22.84 11.99 -25.28
CA ASN A 801 -22.47 11.35 -24.04
C ASN A 801 -23.31 10.08 -23.85
N ILE A 802 -22.70 8.93 -24.13
CA ILE A 802 -23.31 7.62 -23.93
C ILE A 802 -23.74 7.62 -22.45
N VAL A 803 -24.98 7.28 -22.12
CA VAL A 803 -25.31 7.02 -20.71
C VAL A 803 -24.55 5.74 -20.38
N GLU A 804 -23.35 5.88 -19.83
CA GLU A 804 -22.47 4.76 -19.55
C GLU A 804 -22.98 3.96 -18.35
N ALA A 805 -23.75 4.57 -17.43
CA ALA A 805 -24.30 3.89 -16.25
C ALA A 805 -25.51 4.61 -15.61
N SER A 806 -26.37 3.83 -14.95
CA SER A 806 -27.41 4.31 -14.02
C SER A 806 -27.15 3.72 -12.64
N TYR A 807 -27.64 4.39 -11.60
CA TYR A 807 -27.13 4.20 -10.24
C TYR A 807 -28.26 4.39 -9.22
N THR A 808 -28.49 3.40 -8.35
CA THR A 808 -29.48 3.50 -7.25
C THR A 808 -28.83 3.75 -5.90
N LEU A 809 -29.11 4.90 -5.30
CA LEU A 809 -28.72 5.26 -3.95
C LEU A 809 -29.79 4.80 -2.95
N GLN A 810 -29.38 4.08 -1.91
CA GLN A 810 -30.25 3.65 -0.83
C GLN A 810 -29.88 4.34 0.49
N PHE A 811 -30.84 5.03 1.11
CA PHE A 811 -30.64 5.73 2.38
C PHE A 811 -31.58 5.19 3.45
N ARG A 812 -31.03 4.89 4.63
CA ARG A 812 -31.81 4.63 5.84
C ARG A 812 -31.22 5.38 7.02
N ALA A 813 -31.95 6.35 7.56
CA ALA A 813 -31.56 7.08 8.76
C ALA A 813 -32.40 6.62 9.95
N THR A 814 -31.77 6.25 11.07
CA THR A 814 -32.48 5.85 12.30
C THR A 814 -32.16 6.81 13.44
N LEU A 815 -33.18 7.36 14.06
CA LEU A 815 -33.05 8.23 15.24
C LEU A 815 -33.39 7.45 16.50
N ASN A 816 -32.38 7.23 17.37
CA ASN A 816 -32.57 6.65 18.70
C ASN A 816 -32.91 7.74 19.71
N ASP A 817 -34.16 8.18 19.69
CA ASP A 817 -34.70 9.17 20.60
C ASP A 817 -35.10 8.52 21.95
N LEU A 818 -34.52 9.02 23.05
CA LEU A 818 -34.76 8.55 24.41
C LEU A 818 -35.93 9.25 25.12
N ASP A 819 -36.32 10.46 24.71
CA ASP A 819 -37.29 11.31 25.44
C ASP A 819 -38.47 11.85 24.60
N GLY A 820 -38.45 11.63 23.29
CA GLY A 820 -39.50 11.97 22.34
C GLY A 820 -39.40 13.38 21.77
N SER A 821 -38.28 14.09 21.94
CA SER A 821 -38.17 15.52 21.63
C SER A 821 -37.44 15.83 20.31
N GLU A 822 -36.79 14.85 19.71
CA GLU A 822 -35.96 14.99 18.51
C GLU A 822 -36.73 14.63 17.22
N SER A 823 -36.30 15.22 16.11
CA SER A 823 -36.82 14.88 14.78
C SER A 823 -35.72 14.94 13.72
N LEU A 824 -35.77 14.04 12.74
CA LEU A 824 -34.89 14.04 11.57
C LEU A 824 -35.27 15.16 10.60
N SER A 825 -34.26 15.80 10.01
CA SER A 825 -34.39 16.71 8.87
C SER A 825 -34.58 15.92 7.57
N ASN A 826 -34.94 16.63 6.50
CA ASN A 826 -34.85 16.10 5.15
C ASN A 826 -33.39 15.76 4.79
N ILE A 827 -33.20 14.81 3.88
CA ILE A 827 -31.91 14.51 3.25
C ILE A 827 -31.65 15.54 2.16
N THR A 828 -30.43 16.09 2.13
CA THR A 828 -29.98 16.97 1.06
C THR A 828 -28.81 16.31 0.33
N LEU A 829 -28.95 16.14 -0.98
CA LEU A 829 -27.94 15.66 -1.91
C LEU A 829 -27.35 16.86 -2.66
N SER A 830 -26.04 17.01 -2.66
CA SER A 830 -25.34 18.21 -3.16
C SER A 830 -24.00 17.85 -3.79
N ASN A 831 -23.41 18.77 -4.57
CA ASN A 831 -22.12 18.58 -5.25
C ASN A 831 -22.11 17.37 -6.21
N LEU A 832 -23.20 17.14 -6.94
CA LEU A 832 -23.23 16.08 -7.95
C LEU A 832 -22.30 16.42 -9.12
N PRO A 833 -21.60 15.42 -9.69
CA PRO A 833 -20.71 15.68 -10.81
C PRO A 833 -21.43 16.13 -12.08
N ALA A 834 -20.70 16.80 -12.97
CA ALA A 834 -21.27 17.37 -14.19
C ALA A 834 -21.75 16.31 -15.20
N SER A 835 -21.23 15.08 -15.07
CA SER A 835 -21.61 13.88 -15.83
C SER A 835 -23.01 13.36 -15.43
N VAL A 836 -23.53 13.70 -14.25
CA VAL A 836 -24.89 13.35 -13.82
C VAL A 836 -25.92 14.21 -14.56
N VAL A 837 -26.72 13.56 -15.39
CA VAL A 837 -27.71 14.21 -16.27
C VAL A 837 -29.15 14.14 -15.75
N ALA A 838 -29.47 13.22 -14.82
CA ALA A 838 -30.79 13.16 -14.18
C ALA A 838 -30.76 12.62 -12.74
N VAL A 839 -31.71 13.07 -11.90
CA VAL A 839 -31.92 12.62 -10.52
C VAL A 839 -33.41 12.29 -10.32
N LYS A 840 -33.75 11.06 -9.89
CA LYS A 840 -35.12 10.57 -9.74
C LYS A 840 -35.39 10.07 -8.32
N ASN A 841 -36.63 10.20 -7.85
CA ASN A 841 -37.05 9.67 -6.55
C ASN A 841 -37.43 8.17 -6.61
N ASP A 842 -37.83 7.63 -5.47
CA ASP A 842 -38.35 6.26 -5.24
C ASP A 842 -39.53 5.84 -6.13
N GLN A 843 -40.17 6.79 -6.82
CA GLN A 843 -41.25 6.54 -7.79
C GLN A 843 -40.79 6.67 -9.25
N GLY A 844 -39.50 6.86 -9.48
CA GLY A 844 -38.91 7.08 -10.81
C GLY A 844 -39.22 8.45 -11.41
N VAL A 845 -39.64 9.42 -10.60
CA VAL A 845 -39.98 10.78 -11.04
C VAL A 845 -38.77 11.69 -10.86
N GLU A 846 -38.42 12.42 -11.92
CA GLU A 846 -37.32 13.40 -11.91
C GLU A 846 -37.58 14.52 -10.90
N VAL A 847 -36.58 14.80 -10.06
CA VAL A 847 -36.64 15.82 -9.01
C VAL A 847 -35.82 17.03 -9.45
N ALA A 848 -36.45 18.20 -9.46
CA ALA A 848 -35.75 19.43 -9.79
C ALA A 848 -34.90 19.92 -8.61
N GLY A 849 -33.63 20.26 -8.88
CA GLY A 849 -32.75 20.87 -7.89
C GLY A 849 -33.20 22.26 -7.44
N ASP A 850 -32.67 22.71 -6.30
CA ASP A 850 -33.01 23.98 -5.63
C ASP A 850 -32.44 25.24 -6.31
N GLY A 851 -31.68 25.07 -7.40
CA GLY A 851 -31.02 26.15 -8.15
C GLY A 851 -29.60 26.48 -7.70
N ASN A 852 -29.13 25.90 -6.58
CA ASN A 852 -27.75 25.99 -6.11
C ASN A 852 -26.98 24.66 -6.27
N GLY A 853 -27.59 23.67 -6.94
CA GLY A 853 -27.00 22.35 -7.15
C GLY A 853 -27.38 21.31 -6.09
N ASN A 854 -28.41 21.58 -5.26
CA ASN A 854 -28.87 20.62 -4.25
C ASN A 854 -30.23 20.00 -4.60
N TYR A 855 -30.43 18.76 -4.18
CA TYR A 855 -31.67 17.98 -4.32
C TYR A 855 -32.13 17.55 -2.92
N VAL A 856 -33.41 17.72 -2.60
CA VAL A 856 -33.93 17.52 -1.23
C VAL A 856 -35.01 16.45 -1.20
N PHE A 857 -34.86 15.48 -0.30
CA PHE A 857 -35.75 14.33 -0.16
C PHE A 857 -36.23 14.17 1.29
N VAL A 858 -37.46 13.71 1.48
CA VAL A 858 -38.05 13.47 2.81
C VAL A 858 -37.74 12.03 3.22
N VAL A 859 -37.22 11.84 4.44
CA VAL A 859 -36.98 10.51 5.03
C VAL A 859 -37.61 10.44 6.43
N ASN A 860 -38.20 9.29 6.76
CA ASN A 860 -38.68 9.01 8.12
C ASN A 860 -37.70 8.08 8.83
N SER A 861 -37.65 8.16 10.17
CA SER A 861 -36.75 7.32 10.97
C SER A 861 -36.99 5.83 10.73
N GLY A 862 -35.96 5.14 10.25
CA GLY A 862 -35.93 3.71 9.99
C GLY A 862 -36.48 3.26 8.62
N GLU A 863 -37.03 4.17 7.81
CA GLU A 863 -37.52 3.85 6.46
C GLU A 863 -36.39 3.91 5.42
N LEU A 864 -36.45 3.04 4.42
CA LEU A 864 -35.53 3.02 3.27
C LEU A 864 -36.03 4.02 2.21
N LEU A 865 -35.15 4.89 1.73
CA LEU A 865 -35.38 5.81 0.63
C LEU A 865 -34.45 5.45 -0.54
N GLU A 866 -35.00 5.31 -1.73
CA GLU A 866 -34.24 5.03 -2.96
C GLU A 866 -34.23 6.26 -3.88
N ILE A 867 -33.07 6.58 -4.45
CA ILE A 867 -32.86 7.70 -5.38
C ILE A 867 -32.04 7.19 -6.57
N THR A 868 -32.47 7.46 -7.81
CA THR A 868 -31.74 7.02 -9.02
C THR A 868 -31.00 8.19 -9.66
N LEU A 869 -29.73 7.98 -10.01
CA LEU A 869 -28.92 8.88 -10.84
C LEU A 869 -28.73 8.28 -12.25
N GLU A 870 -28.73 9.13 -13.27
CA GLU A 870 -28.34 8.76 -14.64
C GLU A 870 -27.11 9.59 -15.02
N SER A 871 -26.04 8.92 -15.47
CA SER A 871 -24.74 9.54 -15.73
C SER A 871 -24.23 9.20 -17.12
N THR A 872 -23.46 10.14 -17.68
CA THR A 872 -22.82 9.99 -18.98
C THR A 872 -21.41 9.46 -18.94
N ASP A 873 -20.88 9.27 -17.75
CA ASP A 873 -19.61 8.62 -17.45
C ASP A 873 -19.86 7.64 -16.30
N ILE A 874 -19.02 6.61 -16.19
CA ILE A 874 -19.01 5.77 -14.98
C ILE A 874 -18.58 6.63 -13.78
N LEU A 875 -19.50 6.84 -12.83
CA LEU A 875 -19.21 7.51 -11.56
C LEU A 875 -18.39 6.56 -10.70
N ASP A 876 -17.11 6.86 -10.55
CA ASP A 876 -16.13 6.00 -9.87
C ASP A 876 -15.78 6.42 -8.44
N GLY A 877 -16.50 7.39 -7.90
CA GLY A 877 -16.27 7.97 -6.58
C GLY A 877 -15.34 9.19 -6.56
N SER A 878 -14.48 9.38 -7.57
CA SER A 878 -13.42 10.41 -7.55
C SER A 878 -13.92 11.86 -7.58
N GLU A 879 -15.14 12.11 -8.07
CA GLU A 879 -15.69 13.47 -8.25
C GLU A 879 -16.45 14.02 -7.02
N GLY A 880 -16.64 13.20 -5.97
CA GLY A 880 -17.09 13.58 -4.62
C GLY A 880 -18.45 14.28 -4.54
N PHE A 881 -19.49 13.61 -4.06
CA PHE A 881 -20.80 14.24 -3.76
C PHE A 881 -21.09 14.21 -2.26
N VAL A 882 -21.90 15.17 -1.79
CA VAL A 882 -22.16 15.35 -0.36
C VAL A 882 -23.63 15.10 -0.06
N THR A 883 -23.88 14.16 0.86
CA THR A 883 -25.20 13.99 1.45
C THR A 883 -25.18 14.44 2.90
N SER A 884 -26.23 15.12 3.33
CA SER A 884 -26.33 15.57 4.72
C SER A 884 -27.73 15.33 5.26
N ILE A 885 -27.77 14.89 6.52
CA ILE A 885 -28.98 14.79 7.33
C ILE A 885 -28.64 15.23 8.76
N SER A 886 -29.59 15.89 9.41
CA SER A 886 -29.44 16.34 10.79
C SER A 886 -30.64 15.96 11.64
N SER A 887 -30.44 15.76 12.93
CA SER A 887 -31.51 15.72 13.91
C SER A 887 -31.50 16.99 14.75
N ILE A 888 -32.69 17.53 15.02
CA ILE A 888 -32.86 18.75 15.80
C ILE A 888 -33.61 18.42 17.09
N GLU A 889 -33.02 18.76 18.23
CA GLU A 889 -33.69 18.73 19.54
C GLU A 889 -34.61 19.96 19.69
N ASN A 890 -35.91 19.74 19.92
CA ASN A 890 -36.88 20.83 19.99
C ASN A 890 -36.77 21.72 21.25
N ASN A 891 -36.00 21.32 22.29
CA ASN A 891 -35.96 22.02 23.59
C ASN A 891 -34.57 22.43 24.11
N GLY A 892 -33.49 22.20 23.37
CA GLY A 892 -32.12 22.53 23.80
C GLY A 892 -31.20 23.10 22.72
N GLY A 893 -31.61 23.05 21.45
CA GLY A 893 -30.86 23.60 20.32
C GLY A 893 -29.64 22.77 19.91
N ALA A 894 -29.44 21.58 20.51
CA ALA A 894 -28.43 20.65 20.04
C ALA A 894 -28.86 20.10 18.68
N THR A 895 -28.01 20.32 17.67
CA THR A 895 -28.13 19.73 16.34
C THR A 895 -27.03 18.72 16.19
N ALA A 896 -27.39 17.46 15.99
CA ALA A 896 -26.46 16.45 15.50
C ALA A 896 -26.63 16.38 13.98
N SER A 897 -25.57 16.64 13.24
CA SER A 897 -25.54 16.52 11.79
C SER A 897 -24.57 15.43 11.40
N THR A 898 -25.03 14.48 10.60
CA THR A 898 -24.15 13.57 9.89
C THR A 898 -24.04 14.09 8.47
N ILE A 899 -22.82 14.44 8.09
CA ILE A 899 -22.46 14.72 6.72
C ILE A 899 -21.78 13.46 6.24
N ILE A 900 -22.37 12.80 5.24
CA ILE A 900 -21.73 11.70 4.55
C ILE A 900 -21.10 12.33 3.32
N ASN A 901 -19.80 12.55 3.40
CA ASN A 901 -18.99 12.85 2.23
C ASN A 901 -18.82 11.53 1.48
N GLY A 902 -19.49 11.39 0.33
CA GLY A 902 -19.23 10.27 -0.54
C GLY A 902 -17.95 10.57 -1.32
N ILE A 903 -16.79 10.08 -0.86
CA ILE A 903 -15.62 9.87 -1.72
C ILE A 903 -15.76 8.54 -2.49
N GLY A 904 -16.76 7.73 -2.13
CA GLY A 904 -17.32 6.71 -3.00
C GLY A 904 -18.82 6.90 -3.02
N ILE A 905 -19.41 7.12 -4.20
CA ILE A 905 -20.80 6.70 -4.32
C ILE A 905 -20.75 5.18 -4.28
N HIS A 906 -21.11 4.63 -3.14
CA HIS A 906 -21.43 3.23 -3.05
C HIS A 906 -22.86 3.02 -3.49
N LEU A 907 -23.01 2.65 -4.75
CA LEU A 907 -24.30 2.31 -5.33
C LEU A 907 -24.38 0.81 -5.34
N GLY A 908 -24.81 0.25 -4.21
CA GLY A 908 -25.47 -1.04 -4.26
C GLY A 908 -26.65 -0.93 -5.22
N ASN A 909 -26.58 -1.72 -6.28
CA ASN A 909 -27.41 -1.67 -7.48
C ASN A 909 -27.16 -0.43 -8.36
N GLN A 910 -26.12 -0.49 -9.20
CA GLN A 910 -26.27 -0.88 -10.60
C GLN A 910 -24.90 -0.95 -11.29
#